data_AF-A0A0M2H1X4-F1
#
_entry.id   AF-A0A0M2H1X4-F1
#
_cell.length_a   1.000
_cell.length_b   1.000
_cell.length_c   1.000
_cell.angle_alpha   90.00
_cell.angle_beta   90.00
_cell.angle_gamma   90.00
#
_symmetry.space_group_name_H-M   'P 1'
#
loop_
_entity.id
_entity.type
_entity.pdbx_description
1 polymer ?
#
loop_
_entity_poly.entity_id
_entity_poly.type
_entity_poly.pdbx_seq_one_letter_code
_entity_poly.pdbx_strand_id
1 'polypeptide(L)'
;MSRVPLSVLDLSPFGSGQTPADGLRASVGLARAAERLGYRRYWVAEHHFNPGIAGAAPHVLLASVAAVTHSIRIGTAATIIGNYSPAQVAEAAGVVARLHPGRFDLGIGRSGSRSAAAAALPAASEDRIVDGLLLPAARPFAGFDSERFVVQARLLGRTEADAERFADDVAEILSFFDGTFSPPEDVPIHVTPAEGADVTVWIHGSTAGPSARLAGELGLPFGANYHVAPGFVLEAIAEYRAAFRPGRIFEPYVIVSVDAVVAETDAAARRLAAGYGRWVHSIRAGQGAVPFPSPDEAAADPLTAEELAVVRDRLDTQFVGSPETVLERLETLQRVTGADELLVTTVTHDPADRVRSYELLAEAWDSDAAGAASVSPEWTIRLVRTEEYDRAGEVTAEAYLASYRNLSDEYVASLRDVASRVREGDVWVAVEDGGEILGTVWVARPNRPLAEVAQPGETDFRQLAVAPAARGRGIGEALTRHVIDLARERGSHRVVMNSGPEMTGAHALYAKLGFRRLSEREGLWEVQPGRWIELYTFGYDLAPEPADASPGERAWTFETVPWDDPRAEELRAEMDVEVSPRYADRWADAAAAAAEEAQRTFAVDPGTIVATVLAVDAAGDAVGHAALRDLAHDGTRDLEVKRVFVRPRARGTGASRALMQELERIAQDRGAGRLILQTGDRQHDAVVLYERIGYRPIPIFEPYTAFSFSQCFAKELAAPV
;
A
#
# COMPACT_ATOMS: atom_id res chain seq x y z
N MET A 1 16.89 3.24 13.00
CA MET A 1 16.16 3.19 11.72
C MET A 1 14.87 2.44 11.97
N SER A 2 13.75 2.82 11.36
CA SER A 2 12.56 1.97 11.37
C SER A 2 12.86 0.69 10.58
N ARG A 3 12.45 -0.46 11.10
CA ARG A 3 12.56 -1.73 10.38
C ARG A 3 11.76 -1.67 9.08
N VAL A 4 12.34 -2.20 8.02
CA VAL A 4 11.66 -2.29 6.71
C VAL A 4 10.76 -3.51 6.65
N PRO A 5 9.79 -3.58 5.71
CA PRO A 5 8.95 -4.76 5.57
C PRO A 5 9.76 -6.02 5.24
N LEU A 6 9.28 -7.17 5.72
CA LEU A 6 9.79 -8.49 5.34
C LEU A 6 8.94 -9.11 4.23
N SER A 7 9.58 -9.86 3.35
CA SER A 7 8.96 -10.62 2.27
C SER A 7 9.58 -12.00 2.15
N VAL A 8 8.88 -12.91 1.47
CA VAL A 8 9.26 -14.32 1.31
C VAL A 8 9.75 -14.57 -0.11
N LEU A 9 10.91 -15.21 -0.25
CA LEU A 9 11.35 -15.86 -1.48
C LEU A 9 11.30 -17.37 -1.31
N ASP A 10 10.40 -18.01 -2.05
CA ASP A 10 10.20 -19.44 -2.03
C ASP A 10 10.73 -20.09 -3.31
N LEU A 11 11.67 -21.01 -3.13
CA LEU A 11 12.23 -21.82 -4.22
C LEU A 11 11.36 -23.05 -4.52
N SER A 12 10.35 -23.32 -3.69
CA SER A 12 9.61 -24.60 -3.66
C SER A 12 10.52 -25.83 -3.45
N PRO A 13 11.38 -25.82 -2.40
CA PRO A 13 12.22 -26.95 -2.04
C PRO A 13 11.43 -28.12 -1.43
N PHE A 14 12.04 -29.30 -1.46
CA PHE A 14 11.62 -30.45 -0.67
C PHE A 14 12.85 -31.22 -0.14
N GLY A 15 12.69 -31.84 1.02
CA GLY A 15 13.72 -32.60 1.71
C GLY A 15 13.95 -34.01 1.14
N SER A 16 15.05 -34.63 1.55
CA SER A 16 15.29 -36.07 1.33
C SER A 16 14.11 -36.90 1.86
N GLY A 17 13.67 -37.88 1.07
CA GLY A 17 12.50 -38.71 1.41
C GLY A 17 11.14 -38.05 1.12
N GLN A 18 11.11 -36.78 0.72
CA GLN A 18 9.89 -36.08 0.27
C GLN A 18 9.79 -36.07 -1.26
N THR A 19 8.60 -35.73 -1.77
CA THR A 19 8.33 -35.65 -3.21
C THR A 19 8.17 -34.20 -3.69
N PRO A 20 8.28 -33.92 -5.00
CA PRO A 20 7.96 -32.60 -5.55
C PRO A 20 6.55 -32.12 -5.21
N ALA A 21 5.58 -33.04 -5.08
CA ALA A 21 4.22 -32.70 -4.69
C ALA A 21 4.15 -32.17 -3.25
N ASP A 22 4.99 -32.68 -2.35
CA ASP A 22 5.08 -32.20 -0.97
C ASP A 22 5.66 -30.80 -0.92
N GLY A 23 6.72 -30.53 -1.71
CA GLY A 23 7.31 -29.19 -1.86
C GLY A 23 6.29 -28.15 -2.36
N LEU A 24 5.52 -28.47 -3.40
CA LEU A 24 4.49 -27.56 -3.93
C LEU A 24 3.36 -27.29 -2.93
N ARG A 25 2.89 -28.32 -2.20
CA ARG A 25 1.88 -28.12 -1.14
C ARG A 25 2.44 -27.27 0.01
N ALA A 26 3.69 -27.51 0.38
CA ALA A 26 4.39 -26.73 1.39
C ALA A 26 4.54 -25.25 0.99
N SER A 27 4.79 -24.96 -0.29
CA SER A 27 4.81 -23.59 -0.82
C SER A 27 3.46 -22.88 -0.69
N VAL A 28 2.37 -23.54 -1.11
CA VAL A 28 1.01 -22.97 -0.96
C VAL A 28 0.66 -22.76 0.52
N GLY A 29 1.05 -23.70 1.39
CA GLY A 29 0.88 -23.57 2.84
C GLY A 29 1.68 -22.40 3.43
N LEU A 30 2.93 -22.24 3.00
CA LEU A 30 3.79 -21.15 3.43
C LEU A 30 3.23 -19.78 3.01
N ALA A 31 2.70 -19.64 1.79
CA ALA A 31 2.11 -18.39 1.35
C ALA A 31 0.92 -17.94 2.22
N ARG A 32 0.06 -18.89 2.64
CA ARG A 32 -1.02 -18.61 3.61
C ARG A 32 -0.48 -18.18 4.97
N ALA A 33 0.60 -18.82 5.44
CA ALA A 33 1.23 -18.46 6.70
C ALA A 33 1.84 -17.05 6.63
N ALA A 34 2.60 -16.77 5.58
CA ALA A 34 3.22 -15.47 5.33
C ALA A 34 2.19 -14.33 5.31
N GLU A 35 1.03 -14.53 4.67
CA GLU A 35 -0.06 -13.54 4.70
C GLU A 35 -0.58 -13.28 6.12
N ARG A 36 -0.87 -14.34 6.89
CA ARG A 36 -1.35 -14.19 8.27
C ARG A 36 -0.33 -13.50 9.18
N LEU A 37 0.95 -13.69 8.90
CA LEU A 37 2.07 -13.12 9.65
C LEU A 37 2.44 -11.70 9.18
N GLY A 38 1.71 -11.11 8.24
CA GLY A 38 1.93 -9.72 7.82
C GLY A 38 3.11 -9.49 6.87
N TYR A 39 3.68 -10.55 6.27
CA TYR A 39 4.70 -10.39 5.24
C TYR A 39 4.16 -9.55 4.06
N ARG A 40 5.00 -8.68 3.52
CA ARG A 40 4.61 -7.73 2.47
C ARG A 40 4.37 -8.42 1.13
N ARG A 41 5.23 -9.39 0.77
CA ARG A 41 5.20 -10.12 -0.49
C ARG A 41 5.56 -11.59 -0.32
N TYR A 42 5.05 -12.39 -1.25
CA TYR A 42 5.42 -13.80 -1.46
C TYR A 42 5.86 -13.99 -2.90
N TRP A 43 7.16 -14.19 -3.12
CA TRP A 43 7.73 -14.41 -4.43
C TRP A 43 8.20 -15.84 -4.64
N VAL A 44 8.01 -16.33 -5.86
CA VAL A 44 8.45 -17.66 -6.29
C VAL A 44 9.65 -17.53 -7.24
N ALA A 45 10.71 -18.28 -6.97
CA ALA A 45 11.87 -18.37 -7.85
C ALA A 45 11.66 -19.43 -8.95
N GLU A 46 12.30 -19.23 -10.10
CA GLU A 46 12.25 -20.17 -11.22
C GLU A 46 13.52 -21.04 -11.28
N HIS A 47 13.35 -22.35 -11.15
CA HIS A 47 14.43 -23.33 -11.17
C HIS A 47 14.06 -24.56 -12.00
N HIS A 48 14.88 -24.85 -13.01
CA HIS A 48 14.65 -25.98 -13.92
C HIS A 48 15.62 -27.13 -13.67
N PHE A 49 15.12 -28.36 -13.83
CA PHE A 49 15.88 -29.61 -13.75
C PHE A 49 16.67 -29.80 -12.45
N ASN A 50 16.27 -29.18 -11.34
CA ASN A 50 16.89 -29.37 -10.04
C ASN A 50 16.20 -30.52 -9.28
N PRO A 51 16.93 -31.57 -8.85
CA PRO A 51 16.31 -32.76 -8.29
C PRO A 51 15.60 -32.56 -6.93
N GLY A 52 15.86 -31.47 -6.21
CA GLY A 52 15.24 -31.12 -4.93
C GLY A 52 14.35 -29.89 -4.95
N ILE A 53 14.04 -29.35 -6.13
CA ILE A 53 13.25 -28.12 -6.29
C ILE A 53 12.10 -28.36 -7.26
N ALA A 54 10.88 -28.01 -6.85
CA ALA A 54 9.68 -28.16 -7.68
C ALA A 54 9.26 -26.87 -8.42
N GLY A 55 9.91 -25.73 -8.12
CA GLY A 55 9.55 -24.40 -8.61
C GLY A 55 10.00 -24.10 -10.05
N ALA A 56 9.51 -24.87 -11.04
CA ALA A 56 9.88 -24.67 -12.46
C ALA A 56 8.90 -23.78 -13.26
N ALA A 57 7.69 -23.58 -12.74
CA ALA A 57 6.62 -22.84 -13.42
C ALA A 57 5.98 -21.82 -12.47
N PRO A 58 6.69 -20.71 -12.15
CA PRO A 58 6.30 -19.80 -11.08
C PRO A 58 4.92 -19.16 -11.33
N HIS A 59 4.60 -18.77 -12.56
CA HIS A 59 3.29 -18.18 -12.90
C HIS A 59 2.11 -19.13 -12.60
N VAL A 60 2.29 -20.43 -12.82
CA VAL A 60 1.26 -21.45 -12.55
C VAL A 60 1.10 -21.65 -11.03
N LEU A 61 2.21 -21.72 -10.30
CA LEU A 61 2.16 -21.83 -8.84
C LEU A 61 1.55 -20.57 -8.21
N LEU A 62 1.89 -19.39 -8.74
CA LEU A 62 1.36 -18.12 -8.27
C LEU A 62 -0.15 -18.00 -8.48
N ALA A 63 -0.71 -18.51 -9.57
CA ALA A 63 -2.17 -18.59 -9.72
C ALA A 63 -2.81 -19.41 -8.58
N SER A 64 -2.17 -20.50 -8.15
CA SER A 64 -2.64 -21.32 -7.02
C SER A 64 -2.48 -20.61 -5.67
N VAL A 65 -1.39 -19.85 -5.50
CA VAL A 65 -1.16 -19.02 -4.30
C VAL A 65 -2.16 -17.86 -4.23
N ALA A 66 -2.43 -17.20 -5.35
CA ALA A 66 -3.38 -16.10 -5.48
C ALA A 66 -4.79 -16.52 -5.09
N ALA A 67 -5.19 -17.73 -5.47
CA ALA A 67 -6.50 -18.29 -5.14
C ALA A 67 -6.72 -18.54 -3.64
N VAL A 68 -5.65 -18.55 -2.84
CA VAL A 68 -5.71 -18.88 -1.40
C VAL A 68 -5.16 -17.79 -0.48
N THR A 69 -4.88 -16.61 -1.03
CA THR A 69 -4.40 -15.42 -0.31
C THR A 69 -5.16 -14.18 -0.78
N HIS A 70 -5.33 -13.17 0.08
CA HIS A 70 -6.24 -12.04 -0.16
C HIS A 70 -5.60 -10.66 -0.16
N SER A 71 -4.50 -10.45 0.56
CA SER A 71 -3.86 -9.15 0.76
C SER A 71 -2.36 -9.14 0.44
N ILE A 72 -1.64 -10.24 0.66
CA ILE A 72 -0.19 -10.30 0.41
C ILE A 72 0.11 -10.08 -1.08
N ARG A 73 1.16 -9.33 -1.42
CA ARG A 73 1.56 -9.26 -2.83
C ARG A 73 2.18 -10.59 -3.25
N ILE A 74 1.97 -10.99 -4.50
CA ILE A 74 2.46 -12.26 -5.04
C ILE A 74 3.24 -11.99 -6.30
N GLY A 75 4.27 -12.78 -6.60
CA GLY A 75 5.07 -12.50 -7.78
C GLY A 75 6.25 -13.42 -8.00
N THR A 76 7.07 -13.06 -8.98
CA THR A 76 8.26 -13.83 -9.36
C THR A 76 9.54 -13.15 -8.90
N ALA A 77 10.55 -13.95 -8.51
CA ALA A 77 11.90 -13.47 -8.21
C ALA A 77 12.93 -14.57 -8.52
N ALA A 78 13.20 -14.85 -9.79
CA ALA A 78 12.71 -14.14 -10.96
C ALA A 78 12.20 -15.10 -12.05
N THR A 79 11.28 -14.61 -12.88
CA THR A 79 11.03 -15.17 -14.21
C THR A 79 12.28 -14.98 -15.06
N ILE A 80 12.82 -16.07 -15.58
CA ILE A 80 14.07 -16.07 -16.35
C ILE A 80 13.73 -15.86 -17.82
N ILE A 81 13.87 -14.63 -18.30
CA ILE A 81 13.22 -14.20 -19.55
C ILE A 81 13.65 -14.99 -20.79
N GLY A 82 14.91 -15.43 -20.87
CA GLY A 82 15.36 -16.23 -22.02
C GLY A 82 14.82 -17.67 -22.07
N ASN A 83 13.90 -18.06 -21.19
CA ASN A 83 13.15 -19.32 -21.30
C ASN A 83 11.79 -19.13 -22.00
N TYR A 84 11.38 -17.89 -22.29
CA TYR A 84 10.04 -17.53 -22.75
C TYR A 84 10.09 -16.48 -23.86
N SER A 85 8.99 -16.29 -24.58
CA SER A 85 8.81 -15.03 -25.32
C SER A 85 8.29 -13.93 -24.38
N PRO A 86 8.64 -12.66 -24.63
CA PRO A 86 8.07 -11.50 -23.93
C PRO A 86 6.54 -11.53 -23.84
N ALA A 87 5.86 -11.87 -24.93
CA ALA A 87 4.39 -11.94 -24.99
C ALA A 87 3.82 -13.02 -24.04
N GLN A 88 4.42 -14.21 -23.99
CA GLN A 88 3.97 -15.28 -23.10
C GLN A 88 4.10 -14.89 -21.62
N VAL A 89 5.18 -14.18 -21.26
CA VAL A 89 5.38 -13.68 -19.89
C VAL A 89 4.32 -12.63 -19.56
N ALA A 90 4.10 -11.67 -20.46
CA ALA A 90 3.11 -10.61 -20.27
C ALA A 90 1.69 -11.17 -20.14
N GLU A 91 1.28 -12.09 -21.02
CA GLU A 91 -0.04 -12.73 -20.96
C GLU A 91 -0.22 -13.55 -19.68
N ALA A 92 0.78 -14.37 -19.30
CA ALA A 92 0.69 -15.17 -18.08
C ALA A 92 0.58 -14.31 -16.82
N ALA A 93 1.38 -13.24 -16.72
CA ALA A 93 1.29 -12.27 -15.63
C ALA A 93 -0.05 -11.52 -15.67
N GLY A 94 -0.50 -11.10 -16.85
CA GLY A 94 -1.76 -10.41 -17.07
C GLY A 94 -2.96 -11.23 -16.60
N VAL A 95 -2.98 -12.55 -16.86
CA VAL A 95 -4.06 -13.45 -16.39
C VAL A 95 -4.17 -13.40 -14.86
N VAL A 96 -3.05 -13.56 -14.15
CA VAL A 96 -3.07 -13.55 -12.67
C VAL A 96 -3.42 -12.16 -12.16
N ALA A 97 -2.81 -11.10 -12.71
CA ALA A 97 -3.05 -9.73 -12.29
C ALA A 97 -4.50 -9.26 -12.51
N ARG A 98 -5.17 -9.72 -13.57
CA ARG A 98 -6.58 -9.40 -13.83
C ARG A 98 -7.54 -10.14 -12.90
N LEU A 99 -7.20 -11.37 -12.50
CA LEU A 99 -7.97 -12.13 -11.51
C LEU A 99 -7.75 -11.60 -10.08
N HIS A 100 -6.57 -11.04 -9.83
CA HIS A 100 -6.13 -10.59 -8.50
C HIS A 100 -5.49 -9.18 -8.58
N PRO A 101 -6.29 -8.14 -8.88
CA PRO A 101 -5.78 -6.78 -9.11
C PRO A 101 -5.08 -6.18 -7.89
N GLY A 102 -4.10 -5.30 -8.11
CA GLY A 102 -3.38 -4.60 -7.04
C GLY A 102 -2.26 -5.39 -6.37
N ARG A 103 -2.07 -6.67 -6.71
CA ARG A 103 -1.24 -7.59 -5.91
C ARG A 103 -0.15 -8.34 -6.68
N PHE A 104 -0.03 -8.20 -7.99
CA PHE A 104 0.93 -8.98 -8.78
C PHE A 104 2.25 -8.22 -9.05
N ASP A 105 3.37 -8.89 -8.75
CA ASP A 105 4.72 -8.46 -9.10
C ASP A 105 5.33 -9.38 -10.16
N LEU A 106 5.81 -8.81 -11.26
CA LEU A 106 6.57 -9.53 -12.26
C LEU A 106 8.05 -9.23 -12.08
N GLY A 107 8.78 -10.09 -11.38
CA GLY A 107 10.23 -9.98 -11.27
C GLY A 107 10.94 -10.71 -12.39
N ILE A 108 11.79 -9.97 -13.11
CA ILE A 108 12.47 -10.44 -14.31
C ILE A 108 13.96 -10.59 -14.02
N GLY A 109 14.52 -11.73 -14.42
CA GLY A 109 15.92 -12.06 -14.29
C GLY A 109 16.52 -12.46 -15.64
N ARG A 110 17.82 -12.19 -15.82
CA ARG A 110 18.53 -12.55 -17.04
C ARG A 110 18.84 -14.05 -17.07
N SER A 111 18.69 -14.67 -18.23
CA SER A 111 19.21 -16.03 -18.46
C SER A 111 20.75 -16.04 -18.41
N GLY A 112 21.32 -17.12 -17.84
CA GLY A 112 22.73 -17.43 -18.07
C GLY A 112 22.95 -17.90 -19.51
N SER A 113 24.02 -17.44 -20.16
CA SER A 113 24.46 -17.93 -21.48
C SER A 113 25.31 -19.20 -21.37
N ARG A 114 25.50 -19.92 -22.49
CA ARG A 114 26.43 -21.08 -22.60
C ARG A 114 27.86 -20.73 -22.15
N SER A 115 28.32 -19.52 -22.46
CA SER A 115 29.58 -18.94 -22.00
C SER A 115 29.54 -18.49 -20.54
N ALA A 116 28.38 -18.05 -20.03
CA ALA A 116 28.22 -17.61 -18.64
C ALA A 116 28.30 -18.74 -17.61
N ALA A 117 28.11 -20.00 -18.03
CA ALA A 117 28.47 -21.17 -17.22
C ALA A 117 29.97 -21.18 -16.86
N ALA A 118 30.80 -20.46 -17.62
CA ALA A 118 32.23 -20.24 -17.39
C ALA A 118 32.60 -18.78 -17.07
N ALA A 119 31.66 -17.83 -17.06
CA ALA A 119 31.94 -16.44 -16.71
C ALA A 119 32.10 -16.33 -15.19
N ALA A 120 33.34 -16.52 -14.74
CA ALA A 120 33.76 -16.29 -13.38
C ALA A 120 33.18 -14.96 -12.87
N LEU A 121 32.57 -14.99 -11.68
CA LEU A 121 32.49 -13.79 -10.85
C LEU A 121 33.88 -13.11 -10.86
N PRO A 122 33.98 -11.78 -10.90
CA PRO A 122 35.25 -11.07 -10.93
C PRO A 122 36.28 -11.70 -9.96
N ALA A 123 37.54 -11.78 -10.40
CA ALA A 123 38.61 -12.45 -9.66
C ALA A 123 38.70 -11.92 -8.21
N ALA A 124 39.00 -12.85 -7.29
CA ALA A 124 38.90 -12.71 -5.84
C ALA A 124 39.39 -11.37 -5.28
N SER A 125 38.51 -10.71 -4.52
CA SER A 125 38.90 -9.73 -3.50
C SER A 125 39.25 -10.46 -2.20
N GLU A 126 39.78 -9.75 -1.20
CA GLU A 126 39.76 -10.24 0.19
C GLU A 126 38.32 -10.17 0.74
N ASP A 127 38.04 -10.93 1.80
CA ASP A 127 36.79 -10.79 2.56
C ASP A 127 36.75 -9.36 3.14
N ARG A 128 35.63 -8.67 2.97
CA ARG A 128 35.43 -7.30 3.48
C ARG A 128 34.34 -7.31 4.53
N ILE A 129 34.50 -6.51 5.58
CA ILE A 129 33.42 -6.21 6.52
C ILE A 129 33.12 -4.72 6.38
N VAL A 130 31.88 -4.40 6.03
CA VAL A 130 31.39 -3.03 5.93
C VAL A 130 30.36 -2.84 7.02
N ASP A 131 30.71 -2.06 8.04
CA ASP A 131 29.81 -1.72 9.15
C ASP A 131 29.13 -2.93 9.80
N GLY A 132 29.86 -4.05 9.91
CA GLY A 132 29.37 -5.31 10.49
C GLY A 132 28.77 -6.30 9.49
N LEU A 133 28.51 -5.89 8.24
CA LEU A 133 28.07 -6.79 7.18
C LEU A 133 29.28 -7.46 6.50
N LEU A 134 29.28 -8.79 6.43
CA LEU A 134 30.31 -9.56 5.71
C LEU A 134 30.04 -9.57 4.20
N LEU A 135 31.05 -9.20 3.42
CA LEU A 135 31.09 -9.30 1.97
C LEU A 135 32.24 -10.24 1.61
N PRO A 136 31.98 -11.56 1.46
CA PRO A 136 33.03 -12.53 1.24
C PRO A 136 33.63 -12.37 -0.16
N ALA A 137 34.89 -12.75 -0.28
CA ALA A 137 35.58 -12.89 -1.54
C ALA A 137 34.82 -13.84 -2.50
N ALA A 138 34.77 -13.48 -3.78
CA ALA A 138 34.24 -14.38 -4.80
C ALA A 138 35.05 -15.68 -4.84
N ARG A 139 34.36 -16.81 -4.68
CA ARG A 139 34.94 -18.16 -4.80
C ARG A 139 34.56 -18.74 -6.16
N PRO A 140 35.52 -18.96 -7.08
CA PRO A 140 35.21 -19.57 -8.37
C PRO A 140 34.71 -21.00 -8.17
N PHE A 141 33.82 -21.45 -9.06
CA PHE A 141 33.30 -22.82 -9.04
C PHE A 141 34.40 -23.81 -9.46
N ALA A 142 35.19 -24.27 -8.50
CA ALA A 142 36.21 -25.29 -8.72
C ALA A 142 35.52 -26.63 -9.06
N GLY A 143 35.90 -27.26 -10.17
CA GLY A 143 35.39 -28.58 -10.57
C GLY A 143 33.96 -28.59 -11.14
N PHE A 144 33.45 -27.44 -11.59
CA PHE A 144 32.12 -27.31 -12.16
C PHE A 144 31.94 -28.12 -13.47
N ASP A 145 31.05 -29.10 -13.45
CA ASP A 145 30.64 -29.81 -14.65
C ASP A 145 29.61 -28.99 -15.45
N SER A 146 30.08 -28.37 -16.52
CA SER A 146 29.27 -27.54 -17.41
C SER A 146 28.33 -28.34 -18.31
N GLU A 147 28.49 -29.67 -18.45
CA GLU A 147 27.69 -30.47 -19.40
C GLU A 147 26.19 -30.39 -19.09
N ARG A 148 25.83 -30.50 -17.81
CA ARG A 148 24.43 -30.34 -17.37
C ARG A 148 23.87 -28.98 -17.77
N PHE A 149 24.61 -27.90 -17.55
CA PHE A 149 24.17 -26.54 -17.87
C PHE A 149 23.95 -26.36 -19.37
N VAL A 150 24.84 -26.93 -20.18
CA VAL A 150 24.72 -26.92 -21.65
C VAL A 150 23.48 -27.70 -22.11
N VAL A 151 23.23 -28.88 -21.54
CA VAL A 151 22.05 -29.69 -21.87
C VAL A 151 20.76 -28.99 -21.43
N GLN A 152 20.74 -28.43 -20.21
CA GLN A 152 19.62 -27.65 -19.69
C GLN A 152 19.31 -26.45 -20.58
N ALA A 153 20.33 -25.66 -20.94
CA ALA A 153 20.16 -24.51 -21.83
C ALA A 153 19.53 -24.92 -23.16
N ARG A 154 19.99 -26.04 -23.75
CA ARG A 154 19.41 -26.60 -24.99
C ARG A 154 17.94 -27.00 -24.81
N LEU A 155 17.59 -27.67 -23.70
CA LEU A 155 16.22 -28.13 -23.43
C LEU A 155 15.25 -26.96 -23.20
N LEU A 156 15.74 -25.84 -22.69
CA LEU A 156 14.98 -24.61 -22.51
C LEU A 156 14.97 -23.70 -23.73
N GLY A 157 15.60 -24.12 -24.84
CA GLY A 157 15.68 -23.33 -26.07
C GLY A 157 16.58 -22.10 -25.98
N ARG A 158 17.47 -22.01 -24.97
CA ARG A 158 18.33 -20.85 -24.77
C ARG A 158 19.36 -20.69 -25.89
N THR A 159 19.60 -19.46 -26.29
CA THR A 159 20.61 -19.04 -27.26
C THR A 159 21.62 -18.07 -26.62
N GLU A 160 22.78 -17.88 -27.24
CA GLU A 160 23.75 -16.90 -26.74
C GLU A 160 23.23 -15.46 -26.83
N ALA A 161 22.38 -15.19 -27.84
CA ALA A 161 21.76 -13.89 -28.06
C ALA A 161 20.76 -13.51 -26.96
N ASP A 162 20.26 -14.46 -26.15
CA ASP A 162 19.26 -14.15 -25.11
C ASP A 162 19.79 -13.17 -24.05
N ALA A 163 21.09 -13.23 -23.76
CA ALA A 163 21.71 -12.30 -22.81
C ALA A 163 21.79 -10.87 -23.37
N GLU A 164 21.90 -10.74 -24.69
CA GLU A 164 21.99 -9.47 -25.41
C GLU A 164 20.60 -8.85 -25.59
N ARG A 165 19.55 -9.66 -25.78
CA ARG A 165 18.16 -9.21 -25.91
C ARG A 165 17.48 -8.80 -24.62
N PHE A 166 18.11 -8.99 -23.45
CA PHE A 166 17.47 -8.73 -22.15
C PHE A 166 16.82 -7.35 -22.03
N ALA A 167 17.48 -6.30 -22.51
CA ALA A 167 16.94 -4.95 -22.47
C ALA A 167 15.75 -4.78 -23.42
N ASP A 168 15.84 -5.33 -24.62
CA ASP A 168 14.78 -5.31 -25.63
C ASP A 168 13.55 -6.11 -25.16
N ASP A 169 13.76 -7.30 -24.60
CA ASP A 169 12.70 -8.16 -24.06
C ASP A 169 11.95 -7.47 -22.90
N VAL A 170 12.68 -6.77 -22.01
CA VAL A 170 12.06 -5.97 -20.94
C VAL A 170 11.25 -4.81 -21.53
N ALA A 171 11.82 -4.05 -22.48
CA ALA A 171 11.12 -2.93 -23.10
C ALA A 171 9.83 -3.39 -23.81
N GLU A 172 9.88 -4.54 -24.49
CA GLU A 172 8.72 -5.13 -25.15
C GLU A 172 7.63 -5.53 -24.13
N ILE A 173 8.00 -6.20 -23.03
CA ILE A 173 7.06 -6.53 -21.93
C ILE A 173 6.38 -5.27 -21.39
N LEU A 174 7.15 -4.21 -21.15
CA LEU A 174 6.60 -2.95 -20.65
C LEU A 174 5.61 -2.35 -21.66
N SER A 175 5.92 -2.40 -22.95
CA SER A 175 5.01 -1.91 -24.01
C SER A 175 3.70 -2.68 -24.08
N PHE A 176 3.72 -3.99 -23.78
CA PHE A 176 2.50 -4.81 -23.70
C PHE A 176 1.61 -4.39 -22.54
N PHE A 177 2.17 -4.18 -21.35
CA PHE A 177 1.37 -3.72 -20.21
C PHE A 177 0.85 -2.29 -20.39
N ASP A 178 1.62 -1.42 -21.02
CA ASP A 178 1.23 -0.03 -21.26
C ASP A 178 0.23 0.12 -22.42
N GLY A 179 -0.01 -0.94 -23.20
CA GLY A 179 -0.85 -0.88 -24.40
C GLY A 179 -0.24 0.00 -25.50
N THR A 180 1.08 0.21 -25.48
CA THR A 180 1.81 1.04 -26.45
C THR A 180 2.51 0.20 -27.52
N PHE A 181 2.49 -1.13 -27.38
CA PHE A 181 2.99 -2.03 -28.40
C PHE A 181 2.29 -1.79 -29.74
N SER A 182 3.09 -1.55 -30.77
CA SER A 182 2.62 -1.37 -32.14
C SER A 182 3.24 -2.47 -33.02
N PRO A 183 2.44 -3.39 -33.57
CA PRO A 183 2.94 -4.43 -34.45
C PRO A 183 3.52 -3.81 -35.74
N PRO A 184 4.46 -4.49 -36.41
CA PRO A 184 4.81 -4.16 -37.78
C PRO A 184 3.58 -4.34 -38.67
N GLU A 185 3.26 -3.33 -39.49
CA GLU A 185 2.07 -3.27 -40.38
C GLU A 185 0.74 -3.03 -39.63
N ASP A 186 -0.31 -2.59 -40.34
CA ASP A 186 -1.66 -2.31 -39.78
C ASP A 186 -2.42 -3.59 -39.36
N VAL A 187 -1.72 -4.54 -38.73
CA VAL A 187 -2.27 -5.82 -38.26
C VAL A 187 -2.92 -5.60 -36.90
N PRO A 188 -4.24 -5.83 -36.73
CA PRO A 188 -4.91 -5.63 -35.46
C PRO A 188 -4.62 -6.82 -34.52
N ILE A 189 -3.57 -6.71 -33.71
CA ILE A 189 -3.24 -7.67 -32.65
C ILE A 189 -3.15 -6.97 -31.30
N HIS A 190 -3.62 -7.66 -30.27
CA HIS A 190 -3.60 -7.19 -28.88
C HIS A 190 -3.00 -8.26 -27.98
N VAL A 191 -2.23 -7.84 -26.97
CA VAL A 191 -1.64 -8.73 -25.96
C VAL A 191 -2.61 -8.83 -24.77
N THR A 192 -3.77 -9.43 -25.03
CA THR A 192 -4.80 -9.66 -24.01
C THR A 192 -4.46 -10.91 -23.20
N PRO A 193 -4.54 -10.88 -21.85
CA PRO A 193 -5.13 -9.83 -21.00
C PRO A 193 -4.09 -8.89 -20.34
N ALA A 194 -2.88 -8.81 -20.90
CA ALA A 194 -1.77 -8.02 -20.33
C ALA A 194 -1.98 -6.50 -20.49
N GLU A 195 -2.52 -6.05 -21.61
CA GLU A 195 -2.76 -4.62 -21.86
C GLU A 195 -3.55 -3.97 -20.72
N GLY A 196 -2.98 -2.94 -20.09
CA GLY A 196 -3.55 -2.22 -18.95
C GLY A 196 -3.70 -3.04 -17.66
N ALA A 197 -3.08 -4.21 -17.55
CA ALA A 197 -3.07 -4.99 -16.32
C ALA A 197 -2.21 -4.32 -15.24
N ASP A 198 -2.67 -4.39 -13.99
CA ASP A 198 -1.97 -3.81 -12.84
C ASP A 198 -0.83 -4.71 -12.36
N VAL A 199 0.32 -4.60 -13.02
CA VAL A 199 1.53 -5.37 -12.74
C VAL A 199 2.66 -4.44 -12.34
N THR A 200 3.29 -4.72 -11.19
CA THR A 200 4.55 -4.06 -10.82
C THR A 200 5.72 -4.87 -11.37
N VAL A 201 6.45 -4.31 -12.34
CA VAL A 201 7.60 -4.99 -12.94
C VAL A 201 8.87 -4.70 -12.13
N TRP A 202 9.63 -5.74 -11.84
CA TRP A 202 10.92 -5.69 -11.12
C TRP A 202 12.03 -6.24 -11.98
N ILE A 203 13.25 -5.76 -11.75
CA ILE A 203 14.46 -6.38 -12.30
C ILE A 203 15.30 -6.91 -11.14
N HIS A 204 15.76 -8.16 -11.25
CA HIS A 204 16.66 -8.77 -10.30
C HIS A 204 18.09 -8.86 -10.83
N GLY A 205 19.07 -8.60 -9.97
CA GLY A 205 20.49 -8.65 -10.31
C GLY A 205 21.36 -9.11 -9.14
N SER A 206 22.43 -9.82 -9.48
CA SER A 206 23.40 -10.33 -8.49
C SER A 206 24.73 -9.57 -8.51
N THR A 207 24.97 -8.71 -9.49
CA THR A 207 26.20 -7.93 -9.63
C THR A 207 25.88 -6.53 -10.15
N ALA A 208 26.84 -5.60 -9.99
CA ALA A 208 26.87 -4.41 -10.83
C ALA A 208 26.86 -4.83 -12.31
N GLY A 209 26.23 -4.03 -13.17
CA GLY A 209 26.20 -4.30 -14.60
C GLY A 209 24.83 -4.07 -15.25
N PRO A 210 24.56 -4.75 -16.39
CA PRO A 210 23.43 -4.43 -17.26
C PRO A 210 22.06 -4.44 -16.56
N SER A 211 21.79 -5.43 -15.71
CA SER A 211 20.48 -5.51 -15.03
C SER A 211 20.25 -4.37 -14.03
N ALA A 212 21.25 -4.03 -13.22
CA ALA A 212 21.16 -2.92 -12.26
C ALA A 212 21.03 -1.57 -12.98
N ARG A 213 21.84 -1.36 -14.03
CA ARG A 213 21.78 -0.15 -14.86
C ARG A 213 20.43 0.02 -15.54
N LEU A 214 19.93 -1.04 -16.19
CA LEU A 214 18.64 -1.03 -16.88
C LEU A 214 17.48 -0.74 -15.92
N ALA A 215 17.48 -1.36 -14.73
CA ALA A 215 16.47 -1.08 -13.71
C ALA A 215 16.45 0.40 -13.30
N GLY A 216 17.63 0.99 -13.13
CA GLY A 216 17.79 2.41 -12.83
C GLY A 216 17.30 3.29 -13.99
N GLU A 217 17.76 3.03 -15.21
CA GLU A 217 17.44 3.83 -16.39
C GLU A 217 15.94 3.85 -16.72
N LEU A 218 15.23 2.74 -16.47
CA LEU A 218 13.79 2.61 -16.68
C LEU A 218 12.94 3.07 -15.48
N GLY A 219 13.57 3.46 -14.37
CA GLY A 219 12.88 3.82 -13.13
C GLY A 219 12.01 2.67 -12.62
N LEU A 220 12.58 1.46 -12.55
CA LEU A 220 11.95 0.25 -12.02
C LEU A 220 12.53 -0.09 -10.64
N PRO A 221 11.77 -0.79 -9.78
CA PRO A 221 12.30 -1.31 -8.53
C PRO A 221 13.30 -2.46 -8.77
N PHE A 222 14.29 -2.59 -7.90
CA PHE A 222 15.43 -3.48 -8.09
C PHE A 222 15.58 -4.51 -6.95
N GLY A 223 15.76 -5.78 -7.31
CA GLY A 223 16.08 -6.86 -6.37
C GLY A 223 17.55 -7.24 -6.40
N ALA A 224 18.26 -7.01 -5.29
CA ALA A 224 19.68 -7.32 -5.13
C ALA A 224 19.90 -8.62 -4.34
N ASN A 225 20.77 -9.51 -4.85
CA ASN A 225 20.90 -10.88 -4.34
C ASN A 225 22.09 -11.09 -3.39
N TYR A 226 21.90 -10.80 -2.10
CA TYR A 226 22.91 -11.13 -1.08
C TYR A 226 22.99 -12.65 -0.85
N HIS A 227 21.87 -13.37 -0.90
CA HIS A 227 21.80 -14.84 -0.82
C HIS A 227 22.39 -15.59 -2.04
N VAL A 228 22.97 -14.94 -3.03
CA VAL A 228 23.61 -15.67 -4.17
C VAL A 228 25.02 -15.16 -4.38
N ALA A 229 25.17 -13.84 -4.38
CA ALA A 229 26.42 -13.16 -4.67
C ALA A 229 26.69 -12.10 -3.59
N PRO A 230 26.86 -12.51 -2.31
CA PRO A 230 26.93 -11.60 -1.18
C PRO A 230 28.05 -10.56 -1.32
N GLY A 231 29.20 -10.95 -1.90
CA GLY A 231 30.35 -10.08 -2.11
C GLY A 231 30.13 -8.90 -3.08
N PHE A 232 29.02 -8.90 -3.84
CA PHE A 232 28.72 -7.91 -4.89
C PHE A 232 27.45 -7.09 -4.64
N VAL A 233 26.76 -7.30 -3.51
CA VAL A 233 25.45 -6.70 -3.25
C VAL A 233 25.52 -5.17 -3.22
N LEU A 234 26.57 -4.60 -2.63
CA LEU A 234 26.71 -3.14 -2.48
C LEU A 234 27.02 -2.49 -3.83
N GLU A 235 27.88 -3.10 -4.63
CA GLU A 235 28.22 -2.62 -5.97
C GLU A 235 26.99 -2.66 -6.89
N ALA A 236 26.16 -3.71 -6.80
CA ALA A 236 24.92 -3.82 -7.56
C ALA A 236 23.92 -2.70 -7.21
N ILE A 237 23.74 -2.44 -5.91
CA ILE A 237 22.84 -1.39 -5.41
C ILE A 237 23.36 0.00 -5.78
N ALA A 238 24.67 0.23 -5.66
CA ALA A 238 25.29 1.49 -6.03
C ALA A 238 25.11 1.80 -7.51
N GLU A 239 25.31 0.81 -8.39
CA GLU A 239 25.08 0.93 -9.83
C GLU A 239 23.62 1.28 -10.16
N TYR A 240 22.67 0.56 -9.55
CA TYR A 240 21.24 0.83 -9.70
C TYR A 240 20.88 2.27 -9.31
N ARG A 241 21.31 2.70 -8.11
CA ARG A 241 21.04 4.04 -7.60
C ARG A 241 21.69 5.13 -8.46
N ALA A 242 22.91 4.89 -8.96
CA ALA A 242 23.61 5.84 -9.82
C ALA A 242 22.95 5.98 -11.21
N ALA A 243 22.37 4.90 -11.73
CA ALA A 243 21.67 4.91 -13.00
C ALA A 243 20.21 5.38 -12.90
N PHE A 244 19.67 5.50 -11.68
CA PHE A 244 18.25 5.73 -11.45
C PHE A 244 17.73 7.01 -12.10
N ARG A 245 16.67 6.86 -12.89
CA ARG A 245 15.87 7.95 -13.44
C ARG A 245 14.41 7.72 -13.04
N PRO A 246 13.71 8.72 -12.50
CA PRO A 246 12.27 8.60 -12.23
C PRO A 246 11.52 8.11 -13.47
N GLY A 247 10.73 7.05 -13.29
CA GLY A 247 10.01 6.36 -14.36
C GLY A 247 8.69 5.82 -13.82
N ARG A 248 8.57 4.50 -13.70
CA ARG A 248 7.39 3.87 -13.06
C ARG A 248 7.37 4.06 -11.54
N ILE A 249 8.56 4.18 -10.94
CA ILE A 249 8.74 4.65 -9.57
C ILE A 249 9.57 5.94 -9.58
N PHE A 250 9.40 6.78 -8.55
CA PHE A 250 9.98 8.12 -8.51
C PHE A 250 11.22 8.25 -7.62
N GLU A 251 11.45 7.26 -6.76
CA GLU A 251 12.66 7.11 -5.96
C GLU A 251 13.19 5.68 -6.12
N PRO A 252 14.51 5.46 -6.04
CA PRO A 252 15.07 4.11 -6.09
C PRO A 252 14.45 3.25 -4.99
N TYR A 253 13.92 2.07 -5.34
CA TYR A 253 13.38 1.11 -4.39
C TYR A 253 14.15 -0.20 -4.51
N VAL A 254 14.80 -0.62 -3.42
CA VAL A 254 15.69 -1.78 -3.37
C VAL A 254 15.15 -2.81 -2.41
N ILE A 255 14.94 -4.03 -2.89
CA ILE A 255 14.73 -5.21 -2.05
C ILE A 255 16.01 -6.04 -2.01
N VAL A 256 16.47 -6.42 -0.82
CA VAL A 256 17.70 -7.24 -0.65
C VAL A 256 17.34 -8.62 -0.12
N SER A 257 17.81 -9.65 -0.83
CA SER A 257 17.47 -11.04 -0.50
C SER A 257 18.54 -11.77 0.30
N VAL A 258 18.14 -12.54 1.30
CA VAL A 258 19.03 -13.20 2.28
C VAL A 258 18.53 -14.60 2.66
N ASP A 259 19.46 -15.53 2.88
CA ASP A 259 19.12 -16.83 3.47
C ASP A 259 19.08 -16.70 5.00
N ALA A 260 17.96 -17.09 5.62
CA ALA A 260 17.83 -17.12 7.07
C ALA A 260 17.13 -18.38 7.56
N VAL A 261 17.56 -18.87 8.72
CA VAL A 261 16.91 -19.96 9.47
C VAL A 261 16.84 -19.52 10.94
N VAL A 262 15.61 -19.36 11.43
CA VAL A 262 15.31 -18.95 12.80
C VAL A 262 14.73 -20.15 13.54
N ALA A 263 15.20 -20.37 14.78
CA ALA A 263 14.62 -21.32 15.71
C ALA A 263 14.61 -20.71 17.12
N GLU A 264 14.05 -21.39 18.12
CA GLU A 264 13.97 -20.90 19.50
C GLU A 264 15.35 -20.61 20.11
N THR A 265 16.40 -21.29 19.63
CA THR A 265 17.77 -21.09 20.08
C THR A 265 18.74 -21.17 18.92
N ASP A 266 19.91 -20.55 19.06
CA ASP A 266 21.01 -20.68 18.09
C ASP A 266 21.38 -22.15 17.80
N ALA A 267 21.38 -23.00 18.81
CA ALA A 267 21.73 -24.41 18.66
C ALA A 267 20.67 -25.17 17.83
N ALA A 268 19.39 -24.90 18.06
CA ALA A 268 18.30 -25.46 17.27
C ALA A 268 18.38 -24.99 15.81
N ALA A 269 18.61 -23.69 15.58
CA ALA A 269 18.71 -23.12 14.25
C ALA A 269 19.88 -23.75 13.45
N ARG A 270 21.06 -23.90 14.08
CA ARG A 270 22.22 -24.57 13.47
C ARG A 270 21.93 -26.02 13.10
N ARG A 271 21.16 -26.74 13.92
CA ARG A 271 20.73 -28.11 13.62
C ARG A 271 19.84 -28.13 12.38
N LEU A 272 18.82 -27.27 12.33
CA LEU A 272 17.90 -27.19 11.18
C LEU A 272 18.62 -26.79 9.87
N ALA A 273 19.60 -25.91 9.97
CA ALA A 273 20.40 -25.44 8.84
C ALA A 273 21.53 -26.41 8.41
N ALA A 274 21.77 -27.52 9.12
CA ALA A 274 22.94 -28.37 8.92
C ALA A 274 23.07 -28.93 7.48
N GLY A 275 21.95 -29.19 6.80
CA GLY A 275 21.93 -29.67 5.41
C GLY A 275 22.36 -28.63 4.37
N TYR A 276 22.40 -27.35 4.72
CA TYR A 276 22.60 -26.24 3.78
C TYR A 276 23.96 -26.28 3.08
N GLY A 277 25.04 -26.62 3.79
CA GLY A 277 26.38 -26.71 3.19
C GLY A 277 26.47 -27.76 2.08
N ARG A 278 25.95 -28.98 2.32
CA ARG A 278 25.90 -30.05 1.32
C ARG A 278 24.98 -29.70 0.16
N TRP A 279 23.87 -29.02 0.43
CA TRP A 279 22.94 -28.53 -0.59
C TRP A 279 23.57 -27.47 -1.51
N VAL A 280 24.29 -26.48 -0.95
CA VAL A 280 25.04 -25.49 -1.75
C VAL A 280 26.18 -26.15 -2.53
N HIS A 281 26.86 -27.12 -1.92
CA HIS A 281 27.93 -27.85 -2.58
C HIS A 281 27.43 -28.59 -3.83
N SER A 282 26.28 -29.28 -3.75
CA SER A 282 25.73 -30.00 -4.91
C SER A 282 25.42 -29.07 -6.09
N ILE A 283 24.96 -27.85 -5.80
CA ILE A 283 24.74 -26.80 -6.82
C ILE A 283 26.06 -26.42 -7.48
N ARG A 284 27.10 -26.12 -6.68
CA ARG A 284 28.42 -25.68 -7.17
C ARG A 284 29.21 -26.80 -7.87
N ALA A 285 28.95 -28.05 -7.52
CA ALA A 285 29.52 -29.24 -8.16
C ALA A 285 28.79 -29.65 -9.46
N GLY A 286 27.77 -28.90 -9.91
CA GLY A 286 27.03 -29.21 -11.14
C GLY A 286 25.93 -30.27 -10.98
N GLN A 287 25.71 -30.79 -9.78
CA GLN A 287 24.61 -31.72 -9.46
C GLN A 287 23.26 -31.02 -9.25
N GLY A 288 23.25 -29.69 -9.30
CA GLY A 288 22.08 -28.86 -9.01
C GLY A 288 21.62 -28.99 -7.56
N ALA A 289 20.53 -28.32 -7.23
CA ALA A 289 19.93 -28.39 -5.90
C ALA A 289 19.32 -29.78 -5.70
N VAL A 290 19.95 -30.59 -4.84
CA VAL A 290 19.45 -31.91 -4.40
C VAL A 290 18.30 -31.74 -3.40
N PRO A 291 17.48 -32.79 -3.14
CA PRO A 291 16.55 -32.77 -2.03
C PRO A 291 17.29 -32.36 -0.76
N PHE A 292 16.74 -31.41 0.00
CA PHE A 292 17.45 -30.81 1.12
C PHE A 292 17.77 -31.89 2.17
N PRO A 293 19.03 -32.08 2.59
CA PRO A 293 19.38 -33.13 3.54
C PRO A 293 18.77 -32.88 4.91
N SER A 294 18.36 -33.96 5.60
CA SER A 294 17.99 -33.89 7.01
C SER A 294 19.21 -33.58 7.88
N PRO A 295 19.02 -33.04 9.10
CA PRO A 295 20.13 -32.81 10.03
C PRO A 295 20.95 -34.07 10.33
N ASP A 296 20.29 -35.24 10.39
CA ASP A 296 20.95 -36.52 10.69
C ASP A 296 21.79 -37.01 9.50
N GLU A 297 21.30 -36.85 8.26
CA GLU A 297 22.09 -37.14 7.06
C GLU A 297 23.30 -36.20 6.94
N ALA A 298 23.12 -34.91 7.22
CA ALA A 298 24.20 -33.94 7.19
C ALA A 298 25.28 -34.23 8.25
N ALA A 299 24.88 -34.76 9.42
CA ALA A 299 25.80 -35.20 10.46
C ALA A 299 26.52 -36.51 10.10
N ALA A 300 25.84 -37.44 9.41
CA ALA A 300 26.39 -38.71 8.99
C ALA A 300 27.40 -38.57 7.84
N ASP A 301 27.25 -37.56 7.00
CA ASP A 301 28.06 -37.33 5.81
C ASP A 301 28.52 -35.85 5.72
N PRO A 302 29.46 -35.43 6.59
CA PRO A 302 29.93 -34.05 6.64
C PRO A 302 30.78 -33.70 5.42
N LEU A 303 30.82 -32.40 5.09
CA LEU A 303 31.70 -31.88 4.05
C LEU A 303 33.17 -32.13 4.41
N THR A 304 33.96 -32.53 3.43
CA THR A 304 35.43 -32.53 3.53
C THR A 304 35.96 -31.09 3.61
N ALA A 305 37.22 -30.92 4.02
CA ALA A 305 37.84 -29.59 4.09
C ALA A 305 37.86 -28.87 2.73
N GLU A 306 38.03 -29.61 1.63
CA GLU A 306 38.02 -29.06 0.27
C GLU A 306 36.61 -28.62 -0.14
N GLU A 307 35.59 -29.45 0.10
CA GLU A 307 34.20 -29.10 -0.19
C GLU A 307 33.71 -27.92 0.69
N LEU A 308 34.12 -27.88 1.96
CA LEU A 308 33.81 -26.78 2.86
C LEU A 308 34.38 -25.45 2.35
N ALA A 309 35.61 -25.46 1.84
CA ALA A 309 36.24 -24.28 1.25
C ALA A 309 35.45 -23.74 0.04
N VAL A 310 34.80 -24.63 -0.72
CA VAL A 310 33.96 -24.28 -1.87
C VAL A 310 32.67 -23.59 -1.46
N VAL A 311 32.13 -23.80 -0.26
CA VAL A 311 30.81 -23.26 0.15
C VAL A 311 30.87 -22.25 1.30
N ARG A 312 32.06 -21.99 1.83
CA ARG A 312 32.27 -21.20 3.04
C ARG A 312 31.66 -19.80 3.00
N ASP A 313 31.76 -19.11 1.86
CA ASP A 313 31.15 -17.80 1.65
C ASP A 313 29.63 -17.82 1.86
N ARG A 314 28.95 -18.89 1.45
CA ARG A 314 27.50 -19.07 1.63
C ARG A 314 27.15 -19.44 3.06
N LEU A 315 27.97 -20.28 3.72
CA LEU A 315 27.80 -20.60 5.14
C LEU A 315 27.98 -19.37 6.03
N ASP A 316 29.01 -18.57 5.77
CA ASP A 316 29.34 -17.39 6.57
C ASP A 316 28.32 -16.25 6.36
N THR A 317 27.58 -16.27 5.25
CA THR A 317 26.56 -15.25 4.91
C THR A 317 25.12 -15.70 5.14
N GLN A 318 24.90 -16.95 5.56
CA GLN A 318 23.59 -17.44 5.99
C GLN A 318 23.29 -16.95 7.42
N PHE A 319 22.10 -16.39 7.63
CA PHE A 319 21.68 -15.89 8.94
C PHE A 319 20.97 -16.99 9.72
N VAL A 320 21.71 -17.69 10.59
CA VAL A 320 21.21 -18.83 11.36
C VAL A 320 21.33 -18.53 12.85
N GLY A 321 20.21 -18.56 13.59
CA GLY A 321 20.22 -18.27 15.01
C GLY A 321 18.86 -18.26 15.70
N SER A 322 18.86 -17.84 16.97
CA SER A 322 17.65 -17.40 17.66
C SER A 322 17.07 -16.14 17.01
N PRO A 323 15.83 -15.74 17.35
CA PRO A 323 15.23 -14.54 16.78
C PRO A 323 16.10 -13.30 16.99
N GLU A 324 16.70 -13.14 18.18
CA GLU A 324 17.59 -12.02 18.51
C GLU A 324 18.84 -11.99 17.61
N THR A 325 19.50 -13.15 17.46
CA THR A 325 20.70 -13.29 16.61
C THR A 325 20.41 -12.94 15.16
N VAL A 326 19.28 -13.38 14.62
CA VAL A 326 18.92 -13.13 13.21
C VAL A 326 18.46 -11.69 13.01
N LEU A 327 17.74 -11.12 13.98
CA LEU A 327 17.28 -9.73 13.96
C LEU A 327 18.45 -8.74 13.84
N GLU A 328 19.48 -8.89 14.68
CA GLU A 328 20.68 -8.04 14.64
C GLU A 328 21.37 -8.06 13.26
N ARG A 329 21.43 -9.24 12.64
CA ARG A 329 22.05 -9.42 11.31
C ARG A 329 21.21 -8.83 10.19
N LEU A 330 19.89 -8.99 10.25
CA LEU A 330 18.96 -8.39 9.28
C LEU A 330 18.94 -6.86 9.39
N GLU A 331 18.97 -6.30 10.61
CA GLU A 331 19.11 -4.86 10.81
C GLU A 331 20.45 -4.33 10.28
N THR A 332 21.53 -5.10 10.46
CA THR A 332 22.84 -4.80 9.86
C THR A 332 22.75 -4.82 8.34
N LEU A 333 22.14 -5.84 7.74
CA LEU A 333 21.93 -5.92 6.30
C LEU A 333 21.11 -4.73 5.79
N GLN A 334 19.99 -4.41 6.42
CA GLN A 334 19.15 -3.26 6.06
C GLN A 334 19.95 -1.96 6.12
N ARG A 335 20.66 -1.70 7.22
CA ARG A 335 21.42 -0.45 7.42
C ARG A 335 22.53 -0.28 6.39
N VAL A 336 23.31 -1.32 6.14
CA VAL A 336 24.49 -1.24 5.28
C VAL A 336 24.11 -1.17 3.80
N THR A 337 23.06 -1.86 3.39
CA THR A 337 22.58 -1.83 2.00
C THR A 337 21.65 -0.64 1.73
N GLY A 338 21.03 -0.11 2.78
CA GLY A 338 19.91 0.83 2.67
C GLY A 338 18.71 0.20 1.99
N ALA A 339 18.45 -1.10 2.22
CA ALA A 339 17.30 -1.78 1.64
C ALA A 339 15.98 -1.14 2.10
N ASP A 340 15.02 -1.03 1.18
CA ASP A 340 13.66 -0.59 1.45
C ASP A 340 12.75 -1.75 1.88
N GLU A 341 13.20 -2.98 1.64
CA GLU A 341 12.51 -4.23 1.95
C GLU A 341 13.54 -5.39 2.03
N LEU A 342 13.30 -6.38 2.90
CA LEU A 342 14.14 -7.59 2.98
C LEU A 342 13.38 -8.81 2.47
N LEU A 343 14.00 -9.56 1.56
CA LEU A 343 13.44 -10.76 0.96
C LEU A 343 14.10 -12.01 1.53
N VAL A 344 13.41 -12.68 2.43
CA VAL A 344 13.96 -13.80 3.18
C VAL A 344 13.69 -15.11 2.46
N THR A 345 14.74 -15.92 2.32
CA THR A 345 14.68 -17.30 1.89
C THR A 345 14.97 -18.21 3.07
N THR A 346 14.12 -19.21 3.30
CA THR A 346 14.34 -20.24 4.32
C THR A 346 14.17 -21.61 3.69
N VAL A 347 15.19 -22.45 3.83
CA VAL A 347 15.16 -23.84 3.38
C VAL A 347 15.55 -24.74 4.56
N THR A 348 14.67 -25.68 4.89
CA THR A 348 14.84 -26.72 5.90
C THR A 348 14.41 -28.06 5.31
N HIS A 349 14.75 -29.17 5.98
CA HIS A 349 14.30 -30.50 5.56
C HIS A 349 12.79 -30.68 5.74
N ASP A 350 12.25 -30.30 6.91
CA ASP A 350 10.81 -30.35 7.19
C ASP A 350 10.14 -29.01 6.83
N PRO A 351 9.07 -29.00 6.01
CA PRO A 351 8.24 -27.83 5.77
C PRO A 351 7.69 -27.14 7.03
N ALA A 352 7.43 -27.88 8.10
CA ALA A 352 6.93 -27.31 9.35
C ALA A 352 7.98 -26.42 10.02
N ASP A 353 9.24 -26.86 10.03
CA ASP A 353 10.36 -26.06 10.55
C ASP A 353 10.55 -24.77 9.75
N ARG A 354 10.32 -24.83 8.44
CA ARG A 354 10.36 -23.65 7.57
C ARG A 354 9.28 -22.64 7.96
N VAL A 355 8.05 -23.09 8.14
CA VAL A 355 6.94 -22.22 8.58
C VAL A 355 7.25 -21.63 9.96
N ARG A 356 7.72 -22.46 10.90
CA ARG A 356 8.09 -22.03 12.25
C ARG A 356 9.18 -20.95 12.26
N SER A 357 10.17 -21.07 11.37
CA SER A 357 11.22 -20.05 11.19
C SER A 357 10.64 -18.69 10.75
N TYR A 358 9.65 -18.67 9.84
CA TYR A 358 8.98 -17.43 9.44
C TYR A 358 8.06 -16.88 10.54
N GLU A 359 7.39 -17.73 11.32
CA GLU A 359 6.60 -17.29 12.48
C GLU A 359 7.47 -16.57 13.50
N LEU A 360 8.57 -17.20 13.92
CA LEU A 360 9.53 -16.64 14.87
C LEU A 360 10.15 -15.33 14.36
N LEU A 361 10.44 -15.27 13.06
CA LEU A 361 11.00 -14.07 12.45
C LEU A 361 9.99 -12.92 12.46
N ALA A 362 8.74 -13.16 12.04
CA ALA A 362 7.70 -12.13 12.05
C ALA A 362 7.42 -11.61 13.46
N GLU A 363 7.25 -12.52 14.43
CA GLU A 363 7.04 -12.18 15.84
C GLU A 363 8.16 -11.27 16.37
N ALA A 364 9.43 -11.61 16.11
CA ALA A 364 10.56 -10.81 16.56
C ALA A 364 10.69 -9.48 15.82
N TRP A 365 10.44 -9.48 14.49
CA TRP A 365 10.53 -8.27 13.67
C TRP A 365 9.49 -7.22 14.08
N ASP A 366 8.27 -7.66 14.39
CA ASP A 366 7.16 -6.82 14.83
C ASP A 366 7.16 -6.51 16.33
N SER A 367 7.90 -7.24 17.17
CA SER A 367 7.88 -7.03 18.64
C SER A 367 8.36 -5.63 19.10
N ASP A 368 9.17 -4.93 18.31
CA ASP A 368 9.47 -3.50 18.54
C ASP A 368 8.47 -2.55 17.84
N ALA A 369 7.74 -3.03 16.83
CA ALA A 369 6.58 -2.33 16.30
C ALA A 369 5.40 -2.38 17.28
N ALA A 370 5.26 -3.44 18.10
CA ALA A 370 4.28 -3.53 19.17
C ALA A 370 4.56 -2.58 20.35
N GLY A 371 5.83 -2.18 20.55
CA GLY A 371 6.19 -1.04 21.41
C GLY A 371 5.80 0.32 20.83
N ALA A 372 5.50 0.39 19.53
CA ALA A 372 5.08 1.59 18.80
C ALA A 372 3.60 1.54 18.34
N ALA A 373 2.93 0.39 18.38
CA ALA A 373 1.60 0.16 17.82
C ALA A 373 0.47 0.10 18.87
N SER A 374 0.77 0.43 20.14
CA SER A 374 -0.27 0.74 21.15
C SER A 374 -0.27 2.20 21.59
N VAL A 375 0.39 3.09 20.85
CA VAL A 375 0.22 4.53 21.02
C VAL A 375 -0.75 4.95 19.91
N SER A 376 -1.97 5.32 20.31
CA SER A 376 -2.86 6.12 19.46
C SER A 376 -2.02 7.21 18.77
N PRO A 377 -2.18 7.49 17.47
CA PRO A 377 -1.32 8.48 16.83
C PRO A 377 -1.33 9.77 17.66
N GLU A 378 -0.16 10.30 18.01
CA GLU A 378 0.02 11.53 18.80
C GLU A 378 -0.55 12.77 18.09
N TRP A 379 -1.33 12.59 17.02
CA TRP A 379 -1.93 13.64 16.21
C TRP A 379 -3.30 13.23 15.65
N THR A 380 -4.15 14.24 15.46
CA THR A 380 -5.50 14.12 14.89
C THR A 380 -5.59 14.86 13.55
N ILE A 381 -6.42 14.36 12.63
CA ILE A 381 -6.73 15.07 11.37
C ILE A 381 -8.12 15.68 11.47
N ARG A 382 -8.21 17.00 11.24
CA ARG A 382 -9.46 17.76 11.30
C ARG A 382 -9.42 18.98 10.40
N LEU A 383 -10.56 19.64 10.21
CA LEU A 383 -10.59 20.94 9.54
C LEU A 383 -9.81 21.99 10.35
N VAL A 384 -9.19 22.92 9.62
CA VAL A 384 -8.50 24.08 10.19
C VAL A 384 -9.51 25.03 10.85
N ARG A 385 -9.18 25.55 12.03
CA ARG A 385 -10.00 26.55 12.74
C ARG A 385 -9.59 27.96 12.32
N THR A 386 -10.50 28.93 12.47
CA THR A 386 -10.26 30.31 12.02
C THR A 386 -9.03 30.93 12.68
N GLU A 387 -8.83 30.69 13.98
CA GLU A 387 -7.67 31.14 14.74
C GLU A 387 -6.34 30.46 14.33
N GLU A 388 -6.40 29.40 13.53
CA GLU A 388 -5.24 28.62 13.08
C GLU A 388 -4.79 28.96 11.66
N TYR A 389 -5.50 29.85 10.97
CA TYR A 389 -5.25 30.16 9.55
C TYR A 389 -3.82 30.65 9.32
N ASP A 390 -3.33 31.57 10.16
CA ASP A 390 -1.96 32.08 10.03
C ASP A 390 -0.93 30.95 10.19
N ARG A 391 -1.11 30.08 11.19
CA ARG A 391 -0.16 28.98 11.44
C ARG A 391 -0.20 27.92 10.35
N ALA A 392 -1.39 27.50 9.89
CA ALA A 392 -1.54 26.57 8.78
C ALA A 392 -0.96 27.15 7.47
N GLY A 393 -1.11 28.46 7.26
CA GLY A 393 -0.48 29.21 6.18
C GLY A 393 1.04 29.15 6.21
N GLU A 394 1.64 29.40 7.38
CA GLU A 394 3.10 29.30 7.55
C GLU A 394 3.60 27.87 7.34
N VAL A 395 2.93 26.84 7.87
CA VAL A 395 3.31 25.44 7.63
C VAL A 395 3.28 25.10 6.14
N THR A 396 2.27 25.59 5.40
CA THR A 396 2.20 25.43 3.94
C THR A 396 3.42 26.09 3.27
N ALA A 397 3.71 27.35 3.63
CA ALA A 397 4.80 28.12 3.03
C ALA A 397 6.19 27.54 3.36
N GLU A 398 6.44 27.16 4.62
CA GLU A 398 7.67 26.51 5.09
C GLU A 398 7.95 25.22 4.31
N ALA A 399 6.93 24.36 4.14
CA ALA A 399 7.08 23.10 3.43
C ALA A 399 7.45 23.31 1.95
N TYR A 400 6.85 24.30 1.30
CA TYR A 400 7.10 24.62 -0.11
C TYR A 400 8.45 25.32 -0.32
N LEU A 401 8.82 26.28 0.54
CA LEU A 401 10.14 26.93 0.50
C LEU A 401 11.29 25.96 0.77
N ALA A 402 11.06 24.90 1.54
CA ALA A 402 12.02 23.82 1.74
C ALA A 402 12.20 22.92 0.50
N SER A 403 11.20 22.86 -0.38
CA SER A 403 11.20 22.00 -1.57
C SER A 403 11.57 22.74 -2.87
N TYR A 404 11.31 24.05 -2.95
CA TYR A 404 11.55 24.87 -4.13
C TYR A 404 12.57 25.98 -3.85
N ARG A 405 13.59 26.12 -4.71
CA ARG A 405 14.67 27.11 -4.50
C ARG A 405 14.33 28.55 -4.90
N ASN A 406 13.27 28.79 -5.70
CA ASN A 406 12.95 30.09 -6.29
C ASN A 406 11.43 30.34 -6.44
N LEU A 407 10.71 30.47 -5.32
CA LEU A 407 9.31 30.89 -5.32
C LEU A 407 9.20 32.43 -5.33
N SER A 408 8.21 32.97 -6.03
CA SER A 408 7.94 34.42 -6.01
C SER A 408 7.24 34.82 -4.72
N ASP A 409 7.45 36.06 -4.26
CA ASP A 409 6.81 36.58 -3.04
C ASP A 409 5.27 36.52 -3.12
N GLU A 410 4.71 36.79 -4.30
CA GLU A 410 3.27 36.67 -4.56
C GLU A 410 2.76 35.23 -4.39
N TYR A 411 3.51 34.24 -4.90
CA TYR A 411 3.13 32.84 -4.73
C TYR A 411 3.24 32.42 -3.26
N VAL A 412 4.30 32.81 -2.56
CA VAL A 412 4.44 32.53 -1.13
C VAL A 412 3.31 33.17 -0.32
N ALA A 413 2.89 34.39 -0.67
CA ALA A 413 1.72 35.03 -0.06
C ALA A 413 0.43 34.20 -0.30
N SER A 414 0.25 33.65 -1.50
CA SER A 414 -0.88 32.75 -1.79
C SER A 414 -0.85 31.44 -0.98
N LEU A 415 0.35 30.91 -0.67
CA LEU A 415 0.49 29.72 0.19
C LEU A 415 0.08 30.01 1.65
N ARG A 416 0.26 31.25 2.11
CA ARG A 416 -0.14 31.68 3.46
C ARG A 416 -1.63 31.96 3.59
N ASP A 417 -2.31 32.28 2.49
CA ASP A 417 -3.73 32.66 2.49
C ASP A 417 -4.67 31.45 2.67
N VAL A 418 -4.78 30.93 3.90
CA VAL A 418 -5.77 29.89 4.26
C VAL A 418 -7.20 30.42 4.14
N ALA A 419 -7.43 31.69 4.48
CA ALA A 419 -8.76 32.28 4.49
C ALA A 419 -9.44 32.21 3.11
N SER A 420 -8.69 32.48 2.03
CA SER A 420 -9.20 32.30 0.67
C SER A 420 -9.45 30.84 0.31
N ARG A 421 -8.54 29.94 0.68
CA ARG A 421 -8.68 28.50 0.40
C ARG A 421 -9.91 27.88 1.04
N VAL A 422 -10.25 28.25 2.27
CA VAL A 422 -11.45 27.75 2.97
C VAL A 422 -12.76 28.24 2.30
N ARG A 423 -12.73 29.36 1.57
CA ARG A 423 -13.91 29.80 0.79
C ARG A 423 -14.17 28.89 -0.40
N GLU A 424 -13.11 28.37 -1.02
CA GLU A 424 -13.15 27.59 -2.27
C GLU A 424 -13.20 26.07 -2.05
N GLY A 425 -12.52 25.57 -1.01
CA GLY A 425 -12.44 24.15 -0.67
C GLY A 425 -12.33 23.92 0.83
N ASP A 426 -11.96 22.71 1.22
CA ASP A 426 -11.81 22.33 2.62
C ASP A 426 -10.32 22.17 2.95
N VAL A 427 -9.84 22.89 3.97
CA VAL A 427 -8.45 22.81 4.42
C VAL A 427 -8.39 21.94 5.67
N TRP A 428 -7.71 20.80 5.55
CA TRP A 428 -7.51 19.84 6.62
C TRP A 428 -6.09 19.97 7.18
N VAL A 429 -5.97 19.78 8.50
CA VAL A 429 -4.72 19.88 9.26
C VAL A 429 -4.51 18.61 10.08
N ALA A 430 -3.25 18.17 10.15
CA ALA A 430 -2.80 17.18 11.13
C ALA A 430 -2.21 17.91 12.33
N VAL A 431 -2.72 17.64 13.53
CA VAL A 431 -2.43 18.42 14.75
C VAL A 431 -2.02 17.51 15.89
N GLU A 432 -0.88 17.79 16.52
CA GLU A 432 -0.34 17.02 17.66
C GLU A 432 -1.11 17.29 18.97
N ASP A 433 -0.98 16.39 19.94
CA ASP A 433 -1.46 16.54 21.34
C ASP A 433 -0.73 17.70 22.05
N GLY A 434 -1.20 18.92 21.77
CA GLY A 434 -0.56 20.17 22.15
C GLY A 434 -0.99 21.35 21.27
N GLY A 435 -1.65 21.06 20.14
CA GLY A 435 -2.19 22.06 19.22
C GLY A 435 -1.23 22.46 18.10
N GLU A 436 -0.05 21.85 18.01
CA GLU A 436 0.90 22.13 16.94
C GLU A 436 0.43 21.52 15.60
N ILE A 437 0.38 22.34 14.55
CA ILE A 437 0.03 21.89 13.20
C ILE A 437 1.27 21.28 12.53
N LEU A 438 1.20 19.98 12.24
CA LEU A 438 2.27 19.19 11.64
C LEU A 438 2.18 19.16 10.11
N GLY A 439 0.99 19.33 9.55
CA GLY A 439 0.77 19.32 8.11
C GLY A 439 -0.61 19.79 7.69
N THR A 440 -0.76 20.11 6.42
CA THR A 440 -1.99 20.66 5.82
C THR A 440 -2.29 20.01 4.47
N VAL A 441 -3.57 19.94 4.08
CA VAL A 441 -3.99 19.60 2.71
C VAL A 441 -5.26 20.37 2.35
N TRP A 442 -5.34 20.86 1.11
CA TRP A 442 -6.50 21.59 0.60
C TRP A 442 -7.27 20.73 -0.40
N VAL A 443 -8.50 20.37 -0.06
CA VAL A 443 -9.32 19.39 -0.81
C VAL A 443 -10.48 20.10 -1.49
N ALA A 444 -10.72 19.77 -2.75
CA ALA A 444 -11.81 20.32 -3.54
C ALA A 444 -13.18 19.93 -2.99
N ARG A 445 -14.17 20.81 -3.17
CA ARG A 445 -15.58 20.45 -2.89
C ARG A 445 -16.14 19.64 -4.07
N PRO A 446 -17.14 18.77 -3.84
CA PRO A 446 -17.78 18.04 -4.92
C PRO A 446 -18.23 18.96 -6.06
N ASN A 447 -17.90 18.59 -7.29
CA ASN A 447 -18.19 19.36 -8.51
C ASN A 447 -17.63 20.80 -8.53
N ARG A 448 -16.63 21.10 -7.71
CA ARG A 448 -15.88 22.37 -7.71
C ARG A 448 -14.38 22.07 -7.65
N PRO A 449 -13.79 21.65 -8.77
CA PRO A 449 -12.39 21.23 -8.80
C PRO A 449 -11.45 22.41 -8.48
N LEU A 450 -10.35 22.12 -7.79
CA LEU A 450 -9.28 23.11 -7.51
C LEU A 450 -8.22 23.13 -8.61
N ALA A 451 -8.10 22.03 -9.35
CA ALA A 451 -7.17 21.83 -10.46
C ALA A 451 -7.94 21.60 -11.77
N GLU A 452 -7.46 22.22 -12.85
CA GLU A 452 -8.06 22.12 -14.18
C GLU A 452 -8.04 20.70 -14.77
N VAL A 453 -7.24 19.79 -14.20
CA VAL A 453 -7.15 18.37 -14.63
C VAL A 453 -8.28 17.49 -14.13
N ALA A 454 -9.04 17.96 -13.13
CA ALA A 454 -10.08 17.16 -12.50
C ALA A 454 -11.35 17.14 -13.35
N GLN A 455 -11.89 15.94 -13.55
CA GLN A 455 -13.09 15.71 -14.34
C GLN A 455 -14.34 15.59 -13.44
N PRO A 456 -15.57 15.74 -14.00
CA PRO A 456 -16.79 15.55 -13.23
C PRO A 456 -16.84 14.20 -12.50
N GLY A 457 -17.16 14.22 -11.21
CA GLY A 457 -17.19 13.01 -10.38
C GLY A 457 -15.83 12.58 -9.81
N GLU A 458 -14.74 13.31 -10.08
CA GLU A 458 -13.45 13.14 -9.44
C GLU A 458 -13.29 14.14 -8.27
N THR A 459 -12.55 13.75 -7.23
CA THR A 459 -12.12 14.68 -6.17
C THR A 459 -10.66 15.03 -6.39
N ASP A 460 -10.32 16.31 -6.41
CA ASP A 460 -8.92 16.74 -6.42
C ASP A 460 -8.50 17.42 -5.12
N PHE A 461 -7.18 17.46 -4.90
CA PHE A 461 -6.59 18.17 -3.78
C PHE A 461 -5.27 18.81 -4.17
N ARG A 462 -4.89 19.86 -3.43
CA ARG A 462 -3.69 20.66 -3.64
C ARG A 462 -3.02 20.98 -2.31
N GLN A 463 -1.79 21.47 -2.39
CA GLN A 463 -1.03 21.99 -1.24
C GLN A 463 -0.96 21.00 -0.06
N LEU A 464 -0.71 19.72 -0.37
CA LEU A 464 -0.29 18.75 0.61
C LEU A 464 1.09 19.16 1.13
N ALA A 465 1.15 19.61 2.36
CA ALA A 465 2.34 20.16 2.99
C ALA A 465 2.56 19.51 4.36
N VAL A 466 3.80 19.16 4.65
CA VAL A 466 4.22 18.66 5.97
C VAL A 466 5.36 19.54 6.45
N ALA A 467 5.23 20.05 7.68
CA ALA A 467 6.26 20.86 8.32
C ALA A 467 7.61 20.14 8.23
N PRO A 468 8.72 20.81 7.88
CA PRO A 468 10.02 20.15 7.71
C PRO A 468 10.45 19.29 8.91
N ALA A 469 10.17 19.75 10.14
CA ALA A 469 10.48 19.03 11.38
C ALA A 469 9.61 17.77 11.61
N ALA A 470 8.44 17.67 10.96
CA ALA A 470 7.51 16.55 11.10
C ALA A 470 7.61 15.52 9.95
N ARG A 471 8.52 15.72 8.99
CA ARG A 471 8.72 14.78 7.86
C ARG A 471 9.23 13.43 8.37
N GLY A 472 8.85 12.35 7.69
CA GLY A 472 9.18 10.98 8.07
C GLY A 472 8.30 10.37 9.19
N ARG A 473 7.41 11.15 9.82
CA ARG A 473 6.47 10.67 10.85
C ARG A 473 5.16 10.07 10.30
N GLY A 474 5.02 9.94 8.98
CA GLY A 474 3.80 9.41 8.34
C GLY A 474 2.65 10.43 8.17
N ILE A 475 2.83 11.70 8.54
CA ILE A 475 1.78 12.76 8.44
C ILE A 475 1.22 12.93 7.03
N GLY A 476 2.11 13.03 6.03
CA GLY A 476 1.68 13.16 4.62
C GLY A 476 0.85 11.98 4.16
N GLU A 477 1.23 10.77 4.58
CA GLU A 477 0.46 9.55 4.29
C GLU A 477 -0.91 9.57 4.93
N ALA A 478 -0.99 9.95 6.21
CA ALA A 478 -2.25 10.05 6.93
C ALA A 478 -3.19 11.09 6.29
N LEU A 479 -2.67 12.27 5.92
CA LEU A 479 -3.45 13.30 5.21
C LEU A 479 -3.93 12.81 3.85
N THR A 480 -3.09 12.15 3.05
CA THR A 480 -3.51 11.63 1.73
C THR A 480 -4.54 10.50 1.85
N ARG A 481 -4.39 9.59 2.81
CA ARG A 481 -5.40 8.55 3.09
C ARG A 481 -6.73 9.16 3.51
N HIS A 482 -6.69 10.19 4.35
CA HIS A 482 -7.88 10.96 4.72
C HIS A 482 -8.58 11.55 3.49
N VAL A 483 -7.84 12.09 2.51
CA VAL A 483 -8.43 12.57 1.25
C VAL A 483 -9.08 11.44 0.45
N ILE A 484 -8.46 10.26 0.37
CA ILE A 484 -9.03 9.08 -0.31
C ILE A 484 -10.36 8.69 0.34
N ASP A 485 -10.40 8.61 1.67
CA ASP A 485 -11.61 8.24 2.40
C ASP A 485 -12.70 9.31 2.24
N LEU A 486 -12.34 10.58 2.33
CA LEU A 486 -13.24 11.70 2.09
C LEU A 486 -13.82 11.68 0.67
N ALA A 487 -13.01 11.33 -0.33
CA ALA A 487 -13.46 11.21 -1.72
C ALA A 487 -14.43 10.03 -1.91
N ARG A 488 -14.21 8.90 -1.22
CA ARG A 488 -15.18 7.79 -1.19
C ARG A 488 -16.50 8.21 -0.57
N GLU A 489 -16.45 8.92 0.56
CA GLU A 489 -17.64 9.44 1.25
C GLU A 489 -18.44 10.40 0.35
N ARG A 490 -17.73 11.19 -0.46
CA ARG A 490 -18.31 12.12 -1.45
C ARG A 490 -18.79 11.44 -2.73
N GLY A 491 -18.68 10.11 -2.83
CA GLY A 491 -19.10 9.34 -4.01
C GLY A 491 -18.25 9.59 -5.25
N SER A 492 -17.01 10.05 -5.09
CA SER A 492 -16.08 10.16 -6.22
C SER A 492 -15.64 8.78 -6.70
N HIS A 493 -15.36 8.66 -8.00
CA HIS A 493 -14.83 7.43 -8.58
C HIS A 493 -13.30 7.44 -8.69
N ARG A 494 -12.67 8.61 -8.50
CA ARG A 494 -11.22 8.79 -8.55
C ARG A 494 -10.79 10.00 -7.72
N VAL A 495 -9.60 9.91 -7.12
CA VAL A 495 -8.88 11.05 -6.57
C VAL A 495 -7.81 11.48 -7.58
N VAL A 496 -7.70 12.77 -7.89
CA VAL A 496 -6.73 13.30 -8.87
C VAL A 496 -5.95 14.47 -8.30
N MET A 497 -4.70 14.67 -8.72
CA MET A 497 -3.92 15.86 -8.33
C MET A 497 -2.82 16.17 -9.33
N ASN A 498 -2.33 17.41 -9.28
CA ASN A 498 -1.12 17.84 -9.99
C ASN A 498 0.03 18.10 -9.03
N SER A 499 1.23 17.72 -9.44
CA SER A 499 2.46 17.97 -8.69
C SER A 499 3.59 18.39 -9.64
N GLY A 500 4.44 19.31 -9.21
CA GLY A 500 5.60 19.73 -10.00
C GLY A 500 6.69 18.65 -10.06
N PRO A 501 7.55 18.65 -11.09
CA PRO A 501 8.59 17.64 -11.29
C PRO A 501 9.61 17.56 -10.16
N GLU A 502 9.79 18.65 -9.41
CA GLU A 502 10.77 18.76 -8.32
C GLU A 502 10.27 18.13 -6.99
N MET A 503 8.99 17.74 -6.91
CA MET A 503 8.33 17.23 -5.70
C MET A 503 8.49 15.71 -5.52
N THR A 504 9.71 15.19 -5.68
CA THR A 504 9.99 13.74 -5.72
C THR A 504 9.48 12.98 -4.49
N GLY A 505 9.65 13.55 -3.29
CA GLY A 505 9.16 12.92 -2.05
C GLY A 505 7.63 12.82 -1.97
N ALA A 506 6.91 13.76 -2.58
CA ALA A 506 5.45 13.67 -2.69
C ALA A 506 5.05 12.59 -3.71
N HIS A 507 5.77 12.49 -4.84
CA HIS A 507 5.52 11.44 -5.84
C HIS A 507 5.79 10.04 -5.30
N ALA A 508 6.84 9.86 -4.49
CA ALA A 508 7.14 8.61 -3.80
C ALA A 508 6.02 8.21 -2.83
N LEU A 509 5.49 9.18 -2.08
CA LEU A 509 4.31 8.97 -1.24
C LEU A 509 3.08 8.53 -2.07
N TYR A 510 2.81 9.21 -3.19
CA TYR A 510 1.67 8.90 -4.06
C TYR A 510 1.78 7.48 -4.63
N ALA A 511 2.96 7.11 -5.15
CA ALA A 511 3.23 5.76 -5.65
C ALA A 511 3.09 4.70 -4.54
N LYS A 512 3.62 4.98 -3.34
CA LYS A 512 3.47 4.10 -2.15
C LYS A 512 1.99 3.85 -1.82
N LEU A 513 1.16 4.88 -1.94
CA LEU A 513 -0.28 4.82 -1.69
C LEU A 513 -1.09 4.22 -2.84
N GLY A 514 -0.47 3.93 -3.98
CA GLY A 514 -1.12 3.33 -5.15
C GLY A 514 -1.69 4.33 -6.15
N PHE A 515 -1.36 5.62 -6.05
CA PHE A 515 -1.62 6.56 -7.14
C PHE A 515 -0.76 6.20 -8.35
N ARG A 516 -1.34 6.34 -9.54
CA ARG A 516 -0.66 6.16 -10.82
C ARG A 516 -0.53 7.50 -11.52
N ARG A 517 0.51 7.65 -12.33
CA ARG A 517 0.68 8.82 -13.18
C ARG A 517 -0.29 8.74 -14.37
N LEU A 518 -0.98 9.84 -14.66
CA LEU A 518 -1.92 10.00 -15.76
C LEU A 518 -1.29 10.90 -16.83
N SER A 519 -0.30 10.36 -17.55
CA SER A 519 0.49 11.11 -18.53
C SER A 519 -0.35 11.75 -19.63
N GLU A 520 -1.49 11.16 -19.95
CA GLU A 520 -2.46 11.68 -20.93
C GLU A 520 -3.13 13.00 -20.48
N ARG A 521 -3.01 13.37 -19.21
CA ARG A 521 -3.56 14.60 -18.62
C ARG A 521 -2.47 15.62 -18.24
N GLU A 522 -1.24 15.43 -18.71
CA GLU A 522 -0.10 16.30 -18.40
C GLU A 522 0.09 17.39 -19.46
N GLY A 523 0.72 18.50 -19.06
CA GLY A 523 0.94 19.63 -19.97
C GLY A 523 1.81 20.72 -19.36
N LEU A 524 2.14 21.72 -20.19
CA LEU A 524 2.73 22.99 -19.75
C LEU A 524 1.61 23.93 -19.32
N TRP A 525 1.73 24.46 -18.11
CA TRP A 525 0.75 25.34 -17.49
C TRP A 525 1.34 26.72 -17.31
N GLU A 526 0.67 27.73 -17.86
CA GLU A 526 1.04 29.13 -17.64
C GLU A 526 0.58 29.54 -16.24
N VAL A 527 1.52 29.65 -15.30
CA VAL A 527 1.22 30.03 -13.91
C VAL A 527 1.30 31.54 -13.68
N GLN A 528 2.03 32.25 -14.55
CA GLN A 528 2.07 33.71 -14.65
C GLN A 528 2.31 34.06 -16.13
N PRO A 529 1.93 35.25 -16.60
CA PRO A 529 2.17 35.64 -17.99
C PRO A 529 3.64 35.43 -18.40
N GLY A 530 3.88 34.54 -19.36
CA GLY A 530 5.20 34.15 -19.86
C GLY A 530 5.98 33.12 -19.02
N ARG A 531 5.44 32.64 -17.90
CA ARG A 531 6.04 31.60 -17.04
C ARG A 531 5.24 30.31 -17.12
N TRP A 532 5.82 29.31 -17.78
CA TRP A 532 5.26 27.99 -17.94
C TRP A 532 5.93 27.01 -16.99
N ILE A 533 5.15 26.17 -16.34
CA ILE A 533 5.66 25.04 -15.55
C ILE A 533 5.07 23.74 -16.08
N GLU A 534 5.88 22.70 -16.06
CA GLU A 534 5.41 21.34 -16.29
C GLU A 534 4.77 20.83 -15.00
N LEU A 535 3.60 20.19 -15.12
CA LEU A 535 2.93 19.54 -14.00
C LEU A 535 2.64 18.09 -14.37
N TYR A 536 2.95 17.19 -13.45
CA TYR A 536 2.62 15.77 -13.53
C TYR A 536 1.29 15.50 -12.85
N THR A 537 0.47 14.67 -13.46
CA THR A 537 -0.89 14.36 -13.01
C THR A 537 -0.91 12.98 -12.40
N PHE A 538 -1.49 12.84 -11.21
CA PHE A 538 -1.60 11.57 -10.49
C PHE A 538 -3.07 11.25 -10.21
N GLY A 539 -3.45 9.98 -10.35
CA GLY A 539 -4.80 9.47 -10.11
C GLY A 539 -4.81 8.23 -9.22
N TYR A 540 -5.79 8.14 -8.34
CA TYR A 540 -6.11 6.95 -7.55
C TYR A 540 -7.55 6.53 -7.83
N ASP A 541 -7.72 5.38 -8.48
CA ASP A 541 -9.04 4.83 -8.77
C ASP A 541 -9.69 4.32 -7.48
N LEU A 542 -10.86 4.87 -7.18
CA LEU A 542 -11.68 4.38 -6.09
C LEU A 542 -12.45 3.17 -6.64
N ALA A 543 -12.14 1.97 -6.15
CA ALA A 543 -12.90 0.78 -6.51
C ALA A 543 -14.40 1.06 -6.31
N PRO A 544 -15.27 0.70 -7.27
CA PRO A 544 -16.71 0.85 -7.06
C PRO A 544 -17.07 0.08 -5.79
N GLU A 545 -17.85 0.71 -4.89
CA GLU A 545 -18.49 -0.05 -3.79
C GLU A 545 -19.12 -1.29 -4.44
N PRO A 546 -18.86 -2.51 -3.95
CA PRO A 546 -19.55 -3.67 -4.47
C PRO A 546 -21.05 -3.41 -4.37
N ALA A 547 -21.68 -3.22 -5.53
CA ALA A 547 -23.11 -3.27 -5.67
C ALA A 547 -23.50 -4.68 -5.20
N ASP A 548 -24.24 -4.74 -4.10
CA ASP A 548 -24.65 -5.98 -3.43
C ASP A 548 -23.54 -6.76 -2.70
N ALA A 549 -22.90 -6.13 -1.70
CA ALA A 549 -22.46 -6.92 -0.55
C ALA A 549 -23.71 -7.56 0.11
N SER A 550 -23.82 -8.88 0.00
CA SER A 550 -24.89 -9.69 0.58
C SER A 550 -25.19 -9.30 2.04
N PRO A 551 -26.46 -9.24 2.51
CA PRO A 551 -26.83 -8.75 3.85
C PRO A 551 -26.40 -9.63 5.05
N GLY A 552 -25.38 -10.48 4.91
CA GLY A 552 -25.02 -11.50 5.89
C GLY A 552 -23.57 -11.40 6.34
N GLU A 553 -23.25 -10.34 7.08
CA GLU A 553 -22.22 -10.23 8.14
C GLU A 553 -22.09 -8.73 8.51
N ARG A 554 -23.05 -8.20 9.27
CA ARG A 554 -23.02 -6.79 9.70
C ARG A 554 -22.17 -6.69 10.97
N ALA A 555 -21.12 -5.87 10.95
CA ALA A 555 -20.20 -5.61 12.05
C ALA A 555 -20.76 -4.68 13.16
N TRP A 556 -22.06 -4.36 13.13
CA TRP A 556 -22.68 -3.37 14.02
C TRP A 556 -24.01 -3.85 14.59
N THR A 557 -24.25 -3.57 15.86
CA THR A 557 -25.57 -3.67 16.50
C THR A 557 -26.13 -2.27 16.76
N PHE A 558 -27.45 -2.17 16.90
CA PHE A 558 -28.13 -0.91 17.20
C PHE A 558 -28.79 -0.96 18.57
N GLU A 559 -28.56 0.07 19.36
CA GLU A 559 -29.17 0.25 20.68
C GLU A 559 -30.04 1.49 20.68
N THR A 560 -31.32 1.37 21.08
CA THR A 560 -32.16 2.52 21.39
C THR A 560 -31.93 2.92 22.84
N VAL A 561 -31.51 4.15 23.08
CA VAL A 561 -31.08 4.65 24.40
C VAL A 561 -31.85 5.92 24.79
N PRO A 562 -31.86 6.30 26.09
CA PRO A 562 -32.31 7.62 26.52
C PRO A 562 -31.51 8.75 25.85
N TRP A 563 -32.10 9.93 25.69
CA TRP A 563 -31.41 11.07 25.08
C TRP A 563 -30.15 11.45 25.87
N ASP A 564 -30.18 11.34 27.19
CA ASP A 564 -29.10 11.64 28.14
C ASP A 564 -28.13 10.45 28.39
N ASP A 565 -28.13 9.42 27.54
CA ASP A 565 -27.11 8.37 27.61
C ASP A 565 -25.70 8.99 27.43
N PRO A 566 -24.74 8.74 28.35
CA PRO A 566 -23.41 9.33 28.29
C PRO A 566 -22.67 9.08 26.97
N ARG A 567 -22.88 7.91 26.34
CA ARG A 567 -22.26 7.57 25.05
C ARG A 567 -22.86 8.40 23.91
N ALA A 568 -24.16 8.70 24.00
CA ALA A 568 -24.84 9.59 23.06
C ALA A 568 -24.39 11.05 23.24
N GLU A 569 -24.19 11.50 24.49
CA GLU A 569 -23.65 12.83 24.78
C GLU A 569 -22.23 13.01 24.24
N GLU A 570 -21.36 12.00 24.43
CA GLU A 570 -19.99 11.99 23.90
C GLU A 570 -19.98 12.11 22.36
N LEU A 571 -20.75 11.26 21.67
CA LEU A 571 -20.84 11.31 20.20
C LEU A 571 -21.42 12.63 19.67
N ARG A 572 -22.36 13.25 20.39
CA ARG A 572 -22.88 14.58 20.02
C ARG A 572 -21.85 15.68 20.26
N ALA A 573 -21.06 15.59 21.33
CA ALA A 573 -19.96 16.53 21.57
C ALA A 573 -18.87 16.40 20.49
N GLU A 574 -18.51 15.18 20.09
CA GLU A 574 -17.61 14.92 18.95
C GLU A 574 -18.16 15.50 17.64
N MET A 575 -19.46 15.29 17.38
CA MET A 575 -20.13 15.88 16.22
C MET A 575 -20.01 17.41 16.21
N ASP A 576 -20.27 18.06 17.35
CA ASP A 576 -20.21 19.52 17.45
C ASP A 576 -18.77 20.02 17.20
N VAL A 577 -17.75 19.33 17.74
CA VAL A 577 -16.33 19.64 17.47
C VAL A 577 -15.99 19.52 15.98
N GLU A 578 -16.55 18.54 15.27
CA GLU A 578 -16.28 18.33 13.85
C GLU A 578 -17.06 19.28 12.93
N VAL A 579 -18.32 19.55 13.24
CA VAL A 579 -19.23 20.29 12.35
C VAL A 579 -19.15 21.79 12.56
N SER A 580 -18.98 22.29 13.79
CA SER A 580 -18.96 23.73 14.07
C SER A 580 -17.91 24.52 13.28
N PRO A 581 -16.65 24.05 13.11
CA PRO A 581 -15.64 24.77 12.33
C PRO A 581 -16.03 24.98 10.87
N ARG A 582 -16.87 24.10 10.29
CA ARG A 582 -17.34 24.22 8.91
C ARG A 582 -18.12 25.51 8.66
N TYR A 583 -18.68 26.14 9.69
CA TYR A 583 -19.54 27.34 9.56
C TYR A 583 -19.03 28.54 10.35
N ALA A 584 -17.83 28.50 10.92
CA ALA A 584 -17.32 29.54 11.82
C ALA A 584 -17.35 30.96 11.20
N ASP A 585 -17.02 31.09 9.91
CA ASP A 585 -17.07 32.34 9.15
C ASP A 585 -18.49 32.90 8.98
N ARG A 586 -19.51 32.04 8.97
CA ARG A 586 -20.92 32.47 8.91
C ARG A 586 -21.35 33.14 10.22
N TRP A 587 -20.64 32.85 11.31
CA TRP A 587 -20.93 33.36 12.65
C TRP A 587 -20.01 34.50 13.08
N ALA A 588 -18.82 34.63 12.48
CA ALA A 588 -17.82 35.63 12.83
C ALA A 588 -18.32 37.08 12.70
N ASP A 589 -19.21 37.34 11.73
CA ASP A 589 -19.78 38.67 11.45
C ASP A 589 -21.24 38.82 11.94
N ALA A 590 -21.80 37.80 12.60
CA ALA A 590 -23.18 37.82 13.08
C ALA A 590 -23.32 38.67 14.35
N ALA A 591 -24.35 39.53 14.42
CA ALA A 591 -24.69 40.22 15.65
C ALA A 591 -24.99 39.20 16.77
N ALA A 592 -24.60 39.48 18.02
CA ALA A 592 -24.76 38.57 19.15
C ALA A 592 -26.18 37.98 19.30
N ALA A 593 -27.22 38.77 19.01
CA ALA A 593 -28.60 38.32 19.02
C ALA A 593 -28.93 37.26 17.95
N ALA A 594 -28.28 37.32 16.77
CA ALA A 594 -28.44 36.33 15.71
C ALA A 594 -27.71 35.02 16.03
N ALA A 595 -26.57 35.09 16.72
CA ALA A 595 -25.86 33.90 17.21
C ALA A 595 -26.66 33.18 18.32
N GLU A 596 -27.26 33.93 19.24
CA GLU A 596 -28.12 33.38 20.29
C GLU A 596 -29.39 32.73 19.70
N GLU A 597 -30.00 33.37 18.70
CA GLU A 597 -31.14 32.80 17.99
C GLU A 597 -30.78 31.52 17.24
N ALA A 598 -29.65 31.51 16.52
CA ALA A 598 -29.14 30.30 15.88
C ALA A 598 -28.91 29.16 16.87
N GLN A 599 -28.27 29.47 18.00
CA GLN A 599 -28.04 28.48 19.04
C GLN A 599 -29.35 27.90 19.59
N ARG A 600 -30.40 28.72 19.74
CA ARG A 600 -31.74 28.25 20.11
C ARG A 600 -32.39 27.39 19.02
N THR A 601 -32.30 27.78 17.75
CA THR A 601 -32.87 27.03 16.62
C THR A 601 -32.25 25.64 16.47
N PHE A 602 -30.92 25.54 16.57
CA PHE A 602 -30.20 24.28 16.40
C PHE A 602 -30.08 23.45 17.69
N ALA A 603 -30.44 24.01 18.84
CA ALA A 603 -30.60 23.26 20.07
C ALA A 603 -31.76 22.27 19.94
N VAL A 604 -31.52 21.05 20.42
CA VAL A 604 -32.54 19.99 20.43
C VAL A 604 -33.20 19.99 21.81
N ASP A 605 -34.51 20.21 21.86
CA ASP A 605 -35.29 20.01 23.08
C ASP A 605 -35.44 18.50 23.36
N PRO A 606 -34.88 17.96 24.46
CA PRO A 606 -35.00 16.55 24.81
C PRO A 606 -36.44 16.06 24.88
N GLY A 607 -37.40 16.92 25.25
CA GLY A 607 -38.82 16.57 25.31
C GLY A 607 -39.45 16.25 23.95
N THR A 608 -38.80 16.66 22.86
CA THR A 608 -39.25 16.39 21.48
C THR A 608 -38.62 15.15 20.87
N ILE A 609 -37.68 14.49 21.55
CA ILE A 609 -36.99 13.30 21.06
C ILE A 609 -37.83 12.05 21.31
N VAL A 610 -38.14 11.32 20.24
CA VAL A 610 -38.95 10.10 20.28
C VAL A 610 -38.13 8.82 20.12
N ALA A 611 -36.87 8.94 19.69
CA ALA A 611 -35.89 7.85 19.70
C ALA A 611 -34.46 8.42 19.62
N THR A 612 -33.52 7.79 20.33
CA THR A 612 -32.07 8.00 20.17
C THR A 612 -31.45 6.64 19.89
N VAL A 613 -30.63 6.54 18.84
CA VAL A 613 -30.04 5.27 18.39
C VAL A 613 -28.53 5.38 18.37
N LEU A 614 -27.87 4.39 18.96
CA LEU A 614 -26.43 4.18 18.87
C LEU A 614 -26.12 3.04 17.90
N ALA A 615 -25.09 3.21 17.08
CA ALA A 615 -24.42 2.10 16.40
C ALA A 615 -23.23 1.64 17.25
N VAL A 616 -23.12 0.33 17.50
CA VAL A 616 -22.13 -0.28 18.38
C VAL A 616 -21.32 -1.33 17.61
N ASP A 617 -19.97 -1.30 17.66
CA ASP A 617 -19.13 -2.34 17.02
C ASP A 617 -19.16 -3.68 17.76
N ALA A 618 -18.57 -4.70 17.13
CA ALA A 618 -18.28 -5.99 17.74
C ALA A 618 -17.43 -5.91 19.04
N ALA A 619 -16.73 -4.80 19.30
CA ALA A 619 -15.99 -4.60 20.55
C ALA A 619 -16.85 -3.98 21.66
N GLY A 620 -18.07 -3.52 21.34
CA GLY A 620 -19.00 -2.91 22.29
C GLY A 620 -18.90 -1.38 22.38
N ASP A 621 -18.11 -0.74 21.53
CA ASP A 621 -17.96 0.71 21.54
C ASP A 621 -19.07 1.40 20.73
N ALA A 622 -19.62 2.48 21.26
CA ALA A 622 -20.51 3.35 20.50
C ALA A 622 -19.71 4.12 19.44
N VAL A 623 -20.06 3.92 18.18
CA VAL A 623 -19.37 4.51 17.02
C VAL A 623 -20.26 5.43 16.18
N GLY A 624 -21.56 5.44 16.43
CA GLY A 624 -22.49 6.28 15.70
C GLY A 624 -23.71 6.64 16.52
N HIS A 625 -24.32 7.78 16.21
CA HIS A 625 -25.47 8.36 16.90
C HIS A 625 -26.42 8.97 15.87
N ALA A 626 -27.72 8.80 16.09
CA ALA A 626 -28.74 9.69 15.53
C ALA A 626 -30.01 9.65 16.37
N ALA A 627 -30.87 10.63 16.17
CA ALA A 627 -32.14 10.75 16.87
C ALA A 627 -33.30 11.03 15.93
N LEU A 628 -34.50 10.66 16.37
CA LEU A 628 -35.76 11.11 15.79
C LEU A 628 -36.43 12.10 16.72
N ARG A 629 -36.89 13.18 16.13
CA ARG A 629 -37.63 14.25 16.78
C ARG A 629 -39.03 14.35 16.20
N ASP A 630 -40.03 14.53 17.05
CA ASP A 630 -41.37 14.92 16.65
C ASP A 630 -41.46 16.45 16.64
N LEU A 631 -41.48 17.04 15.44
CA LEU A 631 -41.52 18.50 15.26
C LEU A 631 -42.88 19.11 15.52
N ALA A 632 -43.94 18.31 15.45
CA ALA A 632 -45.24 18.86 15.16
C ALA A 632 -46.13 18.94 16.40
N HIS A 633 -46.04 17.98 17.34
CA HIS A 633 -46.97 17.89 18.48
C HIS A 633 -48.46 18.00 18.05
N ASP A 634 -48.76 17.83 16.75
CA ASP A 634 -50.04 18.14 16.11
C ASP A 634 -50.64 16.94 15.35
N GLY A 635 -49.93 15.81 15.33
CA GLY A 635 -50.36 14.58 14.67
C GLY A 635 -50.08 14.50 13.16
N THR A 636 -49.32 15.43 12.58
CA THR A 636 -48.69 15.22 11.27
C THR A 636 -47.68 14.08 11.40
N ARG A 637 -47.81 13.05 10.57
CA ARG A 637 -47.07 11.79 10.69
C ARG A 637 -45.60 11.92 10.22
N ASP A 638 -44.97 13.06 10.44
CA ASP A 638 -43.62 13.36 9.99
C ASP A 638 -42.68 13.38 11.20
N LEU A 639 -41.55 12.66 11.11
CA LEU A 639 -40.49 12.75 12.11
C LEU A 639 -39.23 13.37 11.49
N GLU A 640 -38.55 14.21 12.27
CA GLU A 640 -37.28 14.82 11.88
C GLU A 640 -36.11 13.96 12.34
N VAL A 641 -35.20 13.63 11.42
CA VAL A 641 -33.91 13.03 11.75
C VAL A 641 -32.98 14.12 12.26
N LYS A 642 -32.37 13.89 13.44
CA LYS A 642 -31.45 14.82 14.10
C LYS A 642 -30.15 14.17 14.50
N ARG A 643 -29.08 14.99 14.50
CA ARG A 643 -27.77 14.67 15.09
C ARG A 643 -27.16 13.36 14.56
N VAL A 644 -27.21 13.14 13.23
CA VAL A 644 -26.59 11.98 12.60
C VAL A 644 -25.07 12.15 12.62
N PHE A 645 -24.37 11.21 13.26
CA PHE A 645 -22.92 11.21 13.37
C PHE A 645 -22.37 9.78 13.40
N VAL A 646 -21.22 9.57 12.78
CA VAL A 646 -20.46 8.33 12.85
C VAL A 646 -18.99 8.70 13.00
N ARG A 647 -18.29 8.07 13.95
CA ARG A 647 -16.85 8.27 14.20
C ARG A 647 -16.04 7.95 12.94
N PRO A 648 -14.94 8.67 12.66
CA PRO A 648 -14.11 8.44 11.47
C PRO A 648 -13.72 6.98 11.24
N ARG A 649 -13.36 6.24 12.30
CA ARG A 649 -12.98 4.81 12.24
C ARG A 649 -14.08 3.87 11.73
N ALA A 650 -15.35 4.29 11.78
CA ALA A 650 -16.50 3.51 11.35
C ALA A 650 -17.12 4.02 10.02
N ARG A 651 -16.57 5.10 9.42
CA ARG A 651 -17.02 5.59 8.11
C ARG A 651 -16.55 4.67 6.98
N GLY A 652 -17.23 4.72 5.84
CA GLY A 652 -16.97 3.79 4.72
C GLY A 652 -17.40 2.33 4.95
N THR A 653 -17.81 1.95 6.17
CA THR A 653 -18.25 0.59 6.52
C THR A 653 -19.75 0.34 6.27
N GLY A 654 -20.48 1.38 5.84
CA GLY A 654 -21.94 1.36 5.73
C GLY A 654 -22.69 1.71 7.02
N ALA A 655 -22.00 2.02 8.14
CA ALA A 655 -22.62 2.36 9.42
C ALA A 655 -23.66 3.49 9.32
N SER A 656 -23.36 4.61 8.64
CA SER A 656 -24.31 5.73 8.49
C SER A 656 -25.57 5.33 7.71
N ARG A 657 -25.42 4.51 6.66
CA ARG A 657 -26.56 3.97 5.88
C ARG A 657 -27.44 3.09 6.76
N ALA A 658 -26.82 2.20 7.54
CA ALA A 658 -27.53 1.27 8.40
C ALA A 658 -28.23 1.99 9.58
N LEU A 659 -27.59 3.02 10.15
CA LEU A 659 -28.18 3.86 11.18
C LEU A 659 -29.40 4.63 10.67
N MET A 660 -29.34 5.18 9.44
CA MET A 660 -30.50 5.80 8.80
C MET A 660 -31.63 4.80 8.52
N GLN A 661 -31.31 3.57 8.09
CA GLN A 661 -32.30 2.50 7.92
C GLN A 661 -32.98 2.11 9.23
N GLU A 662 -32.23 2.10 10.34
CA GLU A 662 -32.81 1.83 11.66
C GLU A 662 -33.75 2.95 12.11
N LEU A 663 -33.42 4.21 11.84
CA LEU A 663 -34.35 5.32 12.07
C LEU A 663 -35.61 5.22 11.21
N GLU A 664 -35.47 4.86 9.92
CA GLU A 664 -36.62 4.62 9.03
C GLU A 664 -37.54 3.55 9.62
N ARG A 665 -36.98 2.44 10.11
CA ARG A 665 -37.73 1.35 10.77
C ARG A 665 -38.44 1.84 12.04
N ILE A 666 -37.74 2.55 12.92
CA ILE A 666 -38.27 3.10 14.17
C ILE A 666 -39.39 4.12 13.92
N ALA A 667 -39.27 4.91 12.86
CA ALA A 667 -40.27 5.87 12.42
C ALA A 667 -41.52 5.17 11.86
N GLN A 668 -41.34 4.14 11.04
CA GLN A 668 -42.43 3.30 10.53
C GLN A 668 -43.21 2.62 11.66
N ASP A 669 -42.51 2.06 12.64
CA ASP A 669 -43.13 1.44 13.83
C ASP A 669 -43.97 2.45 14.64
N ARG A 670 -43.61 3.74 14.57
CA ARG A 670 -44.35 4.85 15.20
C ARG A 670 -45.47 5.40 14.31
N GLY A 671 -45.67 4.84 13.12
CA GLY A 671 -46.71 5.26 12.19
C GLY A 671 -46.38 6.54 11.41
N ALA A 672 -45.11 6.93 11.34
CA ALA A 672 -44.67 8.05 10.52
C ALA A 672 -44.84 7.71 9.02
N GLY A 673 -45.45 8.61 8.26
CA GLY A 673 -45.58 8.51 6.81
C GLY A 673 -44.36 9.05 6.07
N ARG A 674 -43.57 9.90 6.73
CA ARG A 674 -42.44 10.59 6.12
C ARG A 674 -41.34 10.89 7.13
N LEU A 675 -40.09 10.79 6.71
CA LEU A 675 -38.95 11.35 7.44
C LEU A 675 -38.47 12.61 6.73
N ILE A 676 -38.20 13.64 7.53
CA ILE A 676 -37.57 14.88 7.06
C ILE A 676 -36.26 15.11 7.81
N LEU A 677 -35.34 15.87 7.21
CA LEU A 677 -34.09 16.23 7.86
C LEU A 677 -33.59 17.57 7.36
N GLN A 678 -32.77 18.21 8.18
CA GLN A 678 -32.01 19.40 7.83
C GLN A 678 -30.51 19.10 7.96
N THR A 679 -29.74 19.62 7.00
CA THR A 679 -28.28 19.67 7.02
C THR A 679 -27.81 21.02 6.49
N GLY A 680 -26.55 21.38 6.69
CA GLY A 680 -26.00 22.63 6.17
C GLY A 680 -25.28 22.48 4.82
N ASP A 681 -25.07 23.60 4.12
CA ASP A 681 -24.47 23.67 2.78
C ASP A 681 -23.00 23.23 2.67
N ARG A 682 -22.33 23.00 3.80
CA ARG A 682 -20.94 22.49 3.88
C ARG A 682 -20.85 21.07 4.43
N GLN A 683 -21.97 20.37 4.60
CA GLN A 683 -22.05 18.96 4.98
C GLN A 683 -22.31 18.07 3.75
N HIS A 684 -21.46 18.20 2.74
CA HIS A 684 -21.61 17.52 1.45
C HIS A 684 -21.61 15.99 1.55
N ASP A 685 -20.79 15.45 2.45
CA ASP A 685 -20.73 14.06 2.87
C ASP A 685 -22.12 13.53 3.30
N ALA A 686 -22.83 14.32 4.10
CA ALA A 686 -24.19 13.98 4.53
C ALA A 686 -25.20 14.06 3.36
N VAL A 687 -25.11 15.11 2.53
CA VAL A 687 -26.01 15.31 1.37
C VAL A 687 -25.93 14.14 0.39
N VAL A 688 -24.72 13.72 0.01
CA VAL A 688 -24.50 12.58 -0.91
C VAL A 688 -25.08 11.29 -0.32
N LEU A 689 -24.92 11.06 0.99
CA LEU A 689 -25.53 9.93 1.66
C LEU A 689 -27.07 9.97 1.57
N TYR A 690 -27.68 11.10 1.89
CA TYR A 690 -29.14 11.25 1.91
C TYR A 690 -29.76 11.01 0.54
N GLU A 691 -29.19 11.61 -0.51
CA GLU A 691 -29.65 11.40 -1.88
C GLU A 691 -29.50 9.93 -2.30
N ARG A 692 -28.36 9.30 -1.99
CA ARG A 692 -28.08 7.90 -2.31
C ARG A 692 -29.06 6.93 -1.63
N ILE A 693 -29.53 7.23 -0.41
CA ILE A 693 -30.48 6.39 0.33
C ILE A 693 -31.95 6.79 0.10
N GLY A 694 -32.21 7.67 -0.88
CA GLY A 694 -33.55 7.95 -1.39
C GLY A 694 -34.26 9.17 -0.78
N TYR A 695 -33.56 9.99 0.01
CA TYR A 695 -34.09 11.30 0.42
C TYR A 695 -34.02 12.29 -0.74
N ARG A 696 -35.02 13.14 -0.88
CA ARG A 696 -35.12 14.15 -1.94
C ARG A 696 -35.11 15.56 -1.35
N PRO A 697 -34.47 16.53 -2.00
CA PRO A 697 -34.53 17.92 -1.57
C PRO A 697 -35.98 18.43 -1.46
N ILE A 698 -36.27 19.18 -0.42
CA ILE A 698 -37.54 19.89 -0.19
C ILE A 698 -37.28 21.36 0.17
N PRO A 699 -38.28 22.26 0.07
CA PRO A 699 -38.15 23.60 0.61
C PRO A 699 -37.72 23.60 2.07
N ILE A 700 -36.95 24.62 2.46
CA ILE A 700 -36.52 24.80 3.85
C ILE A 700 -37.77 24.96 4.73
N PHE A 701 -37.91 24.11 5.75
CA PHE A 701 -39.04 24.12 6.68
C PHE A 701 -38.68 24.85 7.98
N GLU A 702 -39.68 25.34 8.69
CA GLU A 702 -39.50 26.00 10.00
C GLU A 702 -38.89 25.03 11.03
N PRO A 703 -37.92 25.45 11.86
CA PRO A 703 -37.46 26.83 12.07
C PRO A 703 -36.25 27.25 11.20
N TYR A 704 -35.88 26.46 10.17
CA TYR A 704 -34.63 26.68 9.43
C TYR A 704 -34.70 27.74 8.34
N THR A 705 -35.88 28.31 8.08
CA THR A 705 -36.13 29.30 7.01
C THR A 705 -35.29 30.57 7.16
N ALA A 706 -34.87 30.90 8.39
CA ALA A 706 -33.98 32.03 8.69
C ALA A 706 -32.51 31.79 8.29
N PHE A 707 -32.12 30.56 7.94
CA PHE A 707 -30.72 30.17 7.72
C PHE A 707 -30.49 29.78 6.26
N SER A 708 -29.95 30.72 5.47
CA SER A 708 -29.73 30.56 4.02
C SER A 708 -28.77 29.43 3.64
N PHE A 709 -27.97 28.93 4.58
CA PHE A 709 -27.09 27.78 4.40
C PHE A 709 -27.79 26.43 4.69
N SER A 710 -29.06 26.41 5.09
CA SER A 710 -29.79 25.17 5.36
C SER A 710 -30.24 24.48 4.08
N GLN A 711 -30.11 23.16 4.07
CA GLN A 711 -30.65 22.26 3.05
C GLN A 711 -31.55 21.23 3.73
N CYS A 712 -32.77 21.06 3.20
CA CYS A 712 -33.77 20.16 3.77
C CYS A 712 -34.11 19.04 2.80
N PHE A 713 -34.30 17.83 3.34
CA PHE A 713 -34.62 16.64 2.56
C PHE A 713 -35.77 15.86 3.18
N ALA A 714 -36.50 15.10 2.36
CA ALA A 714 -37.55 14.21 2.81
C ALA A 714 -37.52 12.85 2.11
N LYS A 715 -37.96 11.81 2.81
CA LYS A 715 -38.19 10.47 2.28
C LYS A 715 -39.55 9.96 2.74
N GLU A 716 -40.39 9.57 1.78
CA GLU A 716 -41.67 8.91 2.06
C GLU A 716 -41.41 7.49 2.60
N LEU A 717 -42.10 7.11 3.67
CA LEU A 717 -42.01 5.79 4.27
C LEU A 717 -43.15 4.92 3.75
N ALA A 718 -42.85 3.66 3.43
CA ALA A 718 -43.90 2.70 3.07
C ALA A 718 -44.83 2.45 4.28
N ALA A 719 -46.14 2.34 4.02
CA ALA A 719 -47.11 1.95 5.04
C ALA A 719 -46.75 0.58 5.62
N PRO A 720 -46.92 0.35 6.93
CA PRO A 720 -46.64 -0.95 7.54
C PRO A 720 -47.52 -2.02 6.87
N VAL A 721 -46.89 -3.11 6.41
CA VAL A 721 -47.57 -4.27 5.81
C VAL A 721 -48.25 -5.09 6.89
#